data_AF-A0A151EBH0-F1
#
_entry.id   AF-A0A151EBH0-F1
#
_cell.length_a   1.000
_cell.length_b   1.000
_cell.length_c   1.000
_cell.angle_alpha   90.00
_cell.angle_beta   90.00
_cell.angle_gamma   90.00
#
_symmetry.space_group_name_H-M   'P 1'
#
loop_
_entity.id
_entity.type
_entity.pdbx_description
1 polymer ?
#
loop_
_entity_poly.entity_id
_entity_poly.type
_entity_poly.pdbx_seq_one_letter_code
_entity_poly.pdbx_strand_id
1 'polypeptide(L)'
;MKKFLICLVLCIILLAISVNAQLSYWSFDNSADPGNDDNNGNDGILYNGAVWTPNGLNNGAMDFDGLDDYVDCGNNANLNMGTNDFSVSFWFKKKVPNDIYQSFLYKALANQRAPGYGFLIRETSGNIKFTIGDGTNTIQVTTGSYNYRDTIWHHVVGLRGGGKIKLYVDTLFMGETPDTVGSVDNTDNFVIGKGGYGNNPGGPAVSPYFRGYIDEVEVFTRALSDAEITQMYQDGLAGYKNPPSVSLNLPADEATGISSSTALDVSVTDLDGDNIDVSFYGGNTIGLSENFTIIVIPDTQYYAQYMPDRFTAQTQWIVDNINNLNTVFVTHEGDIVEHGDNLTEWDRANQSMSLLDGVIPYGVLPGNHDFVGWDTTNYNIYFPYTRYEKYSWYGGHYGTDNDNNYQLFSAAGMDFIIVHLEYTPGPPALAWANQVLTNHSNRRAIVTSHSVVNRDGSWTSPGASIFNALKDNPNLFLILGGHVPGEGRRTDVVSGNTIHSLLADYQMMGSPRNGEGYLRIMTFVPKENKIYVRTYSPVLNRYMISASSHFELDYPMVSYNHLGTQTRLSSGSFATQTWYGLIPGSSHYWYVDVVDANSMTATSKVWSFITSGQPPVDLEGAWRFVVLGDTRTDHAAHAEVVEGIVNKVPNHERITIFNSGDITQDGIDSQWQTWQGIIAPLSIDWSNTAPPEYIGAIGNHDVNQVGWESRWANYLPSQVGLSAYPGITAHAQGLYGSVKYNNTIWVWIDSCTPLEGKENFLNATLLRATQDPDVEWKFVFFHYPPIPCGAKSDWNPGKTWHDNYFVPYGVDIVFLGHAHYYERTCPFLSASTKQCDDNNRGNNISNSRGVIHIITGGGGAPLHDVGNCSWVEAKAKLHHFVEVEINRSKLRLKTWETDTAGGENPVLIDDFTIDKSSRDPDLTLDGEVDIFDLIIVASNFGRTSGFDLRADADNNGEVDILDIVFIASRFT
;
A
#
# COMPACT_ATOMS: atom_id res chain seq x y z
N MET A 1 65.88 -4.70 -32.03
CA MET A 1 66.42 -4.78 -30.65
C MET A 1 66.82 -3.43 -30.05
N LYS A 2 67.52 -2.50 -30.75
CA LYS A 2 67.88 -1.19 -30.17
C LYS A 2 66.72 -0.19 -29.95
N LYS A 3 65.62 -0.26 -30.69
CA LYS A 3 64.43 0.61 -30.47
C LYS A 3 63.51 0.15 -29.32
N PHE A 4 63.45 -1.16 -29.05
CA PHE A 4 62.63 -1.72 -27.97
C PHE A 4 63.28 -1.51 -26.60
N LEU A 5 64.62 -1.55 -26.54
CA LEU A 5 65.36 -1.30 -25.30
C LEU A 5 65.37 0.18 -24.91
N ILE A 6 65.25 1.11 -25.87
CA ILE A 6 65.14 2.55 -25.59
C ILE A 6 63.74 2.92 -25.08
N CYS A 7 62.66 2.31 -25.60
CA CYS A 7 61.31 2.51 -25.04
C CYS A 7 61.12 1.84 -23.68
N LEU A 8 61.70 0.66 -23.43
CA LEU A 8 61.61 0.01 -22.12
C LEU A 8 62.45 0.74 -21.06
N VAL A 9 63.62 1.26 -21.44
CA VAL A 9 64.45 2.08 -20.54
C VAL A 9 63.87 3.48 -20.37
N LEU A 10 63.19 4.09 -21.36
CA LEU A 10 62.41 5.31 -21.12
C LEU A 10 61.14 5.07 -20.28
N CYS A 11 60.43 3.94 -20.44
CA CYS A 11 59.30 3.62 -19.56
C CYS A 11 59.75 3.30 -18.13
N ILE A 12 60.87 2.60 -17.93
CA ILE A 12 61.40 2.29 -16.61
C ILE A 12 62.10 3.51 -15.97
N ILE A 13 62.60 4.46 -16.77
CA ILE A 13 63.11 5.75 -16.27
C ILE A 13 61.95 6.77 -16.05
N LEU A 14 60.82 6.66 -16.76
CA LEU A 14 59.60 7.43 -16.44
C LEU A 14 58.81 6.86 -15.25
N LEU A 15 58.95 5.57 -14.93
CA LEU A 15 58.40 4.96 -13.70
C LEU A 15 59.31 5.13 -12.47
N ALA A 16 60.48 5.76 -12.60
CA ALA A 16 61.44 5.94 -11.50
C ALA A 16 61.96 7.38 -11.36
N ILE A 17 61.18 8.38 -11.75
CA ILE A 17 61.42 9.79 -11.42
C ILE A 17 60.20 10.35 -10.69
N SER A 18 60.37 10.49 -9.37
CA SER A 18 59.55 11.11 -8.32
C SER A 18 58.23 10.45 -7.87
N VAL A 19 58.33 9.20 -7.41
CA VAL A 19 57.69 8.82 -6.15
C VAL A 19 58.42 9.60 -5.05
N ASN A 20 57.90 10.75 -4.63
CA ASN A 20 58.28 11.48 -3.39
C ASN A 20 57.44 12.76 -3.21
N ALA A 21 56.10 12.66 -3.21
CA ALA A 21 55.28 13.86 -3.03
C ALA A 21 53.95 13.70 -2.27
N GLN A 22 53.43 12.48 -2.06
CA GLN A 22 52.35 12.24 -1.09
C GLN A 22 53.02 12.07 0.27
N LEU A 23 52.69 12.96 1.21
CA LEU A 23 53.30 13.05 2.52
C LEU A 23 52.60 12.14 3.53
N SER A 24 51.27 12.18 3.52
CA SER A 24 50.40 11.41 4.42
C SER A 24 49.18 10.92 3.66
N TYR A 25 48.69 9.75 4.05
CA TYR A 25 47.51 9.12 3.51
C TYR A 25 46.78 8.32 4.59
N TRP A 26 45.61 8.79 4.99
CA TRP A 26 44.68 8.05 5.82
C TRP A 26 43.59 7.46 4.91
N SER A 27 43.78 6.20 4.48
CA SER A 27 42.79 5.45 3.70
C SER A 27 41.58 5.04 4.52
N PHE A 28 41.74 4.94 5.85
CA PHE A 28 40.73 4.40 6.76
C PHE A 28 40.22 3.00 6.41
N ASP A 29 40.98 2.20 5.66
CA ASP A 29 40.56 0.85 5.27
C ASP A 29 40.87 -0.25 6.30
N ASN A 30 41.84 0.01 7.18
CA ASN A 30 42.23 -0.97 8.19
C ASN A 30 41.39 -0.85 9.45
N SER A 31 40.34 -1.67 9.57
CA SER A 31 39.46 -1.68 10.75
C SER A 31 40.17 -1.96 12.07
N ALA A 32 41.35 -2.60 12.06
CA ALA A 32 42.12 -2.90 13.26
C ALA A 32 43.00 -1.72 13.71
N ASP A 33 43.30 -0.81 12.79
CA ASP A 33 44.08 0.41 13.06
C ASP A 33 43.56 1.57 12.18
N PRO A 34 42.34 2.06 12.47
CA PRO A 34 41.67 3.04 11.62
C PRO A 34 42.29 4.43 11.69
N GLY A 35 43.34 4.64 12.48
CA GLY A 35 44.09 5.89 12.52
C GLY A 35 45.34 5.90 11.64
N ASN A 36 45.73 4.75 11.06
CA ASN A 36 47.01 4.58 10.39
C ASN A 36 47.24 5.57 9.23
N ASP A 37 48.43 6.17 9.17
CA ASP A 37 48.92 6.89 7.98
C ASP A 37 49.74 5.93 7.12
N ASP A 38 49.17 5.50 6.00
CA ASP A 38 49.73 4.50 5.09
C ASP A 38 51.03 4.94 4.38
N ASN A 39 51.40 6.22 4.45
CA ASN A 39 52.59 6.78 3.82
C ASN A 39 53.66 7.35 4.77
N ASN A 40 53.38 7.43 6.09
CA ASN A 40 54.29 7.41 7.26
C ASN A 40 53.92 8.44 8.35
N GLY A 41 53.72 7.93 9.57
CA GLY A 41 54.19 8.53 10.84
C GLY A 41 53.33 9.64 11.43
N ASN A 42 52.28 10.08 10.72
CA ASN A 42 51.24 10.97 11.24
C ASN A 42 50.00 10.18 11.70
N ASP A 43 50.20 8.98 12.25
CA ASP A 43 49.11 8.11 12.72
C ASP A 43 48.17 8.86 13.65
N GLY A 44 46.88 8.78 13.33
CA GLY A 44 45.79 9.41 14.03
C GLY A 44 45.36 8.63 15.26
N ILE A 45 45.01 9.35 16.33
CA ILE A 45 44.34 8.78 17.50
C ILE A 45 42.88 9.23 17.45
N LEU A 46 41.95 8.26 17.52
CA LEU A 46 40.51 8.51 17.54
C LEU A 46 40.09 9.00 18.93
N TYR A 47 39.27 10.06 18.98
CA TYR A 47 38.75 10.64 20.22
C TYR A 47 37.22 10.62 20.28
N ASN A 48 36.71 10.59 21.52
CA ASN A 48 35.33 10.85 21.94
C ASN A 48 34.21 9.96 21.39
N GLY A 49 34.53 9.02 20.50
CA GLY A 49 33.49 8.18 19.91
C GLY A 49 33.60 8.05 18.40
N ALA A 50 34.57 8.69 17.74
CA ALA A 50 34.84 8.47 16.33
C ALA A 50 35.03 6.96 16.09
N VAL A 51 34.25 6.38 15.17
CA VAL A 51 34.26 4.92 14.90
C VAL A 51 34.54 4.65 13.43
N TRP A 52 35.31 3.60 13.18
CA TRP A 52 35.48 3.05 11.83
C TRP A 52 34.18 2.39 11.32
N THR A 53 33.85 2.59 10.05
CA THR A 53 32.69 1.96 9.39
C THR A 53 33.10 1.21 8.13
N PRO A 54 32.49 0.04 7.83
CA PRO A 54 32.68 -0.67 6.56
C PRO A 54 31.92 -0.03 5.38
N ASN A 55 31.26 1.11 5.60
CA ASN A 55 30.49 1.83 4.58
C ASN A 55 31.29 3.01 3.99
N GLY A 56 32.60 2.84 3.79
CA GLY A 56 33.48 3.82 3.19
C GLY A 56 33.26 4.01 1.69
N LEU A 57 34.01 4.92 1.09
CA LEU A 57 34.09 5.06 -0.36
C LEU A 57 34.67 3.77 -0.96
N ASN A 58 35.77 3.27 -0.38
CA ASN A 58 36.48 2.08 -0.85
C ASN A 58 36.79 1.14 0.32
N ASN A 59 35.81 0.40 0.83
CA ASN A 59 35.88 -0.39 2.08
C ASN A 59 35.61 0.44 3.34
N GLY A 60 36.63 1.04 3.96
CA GLY A 60 36.52 1.64 5.29
C GLY A 60 36.39 3.16 5.26
N ALA A 61 35.78 3.76 6.28
CA ALA A 61 35.83 5.22 6.48
C ALA A 61 35.71 5.55 7.97
N MET A 62 35.97 6.82 8.32
CA MET A 62 35.72 7.32 9.67
C MET A 62 34.34 7.97 9.77
N ASP A 63 33.55 7.51 10.75
CA ASP A 63 32.22 8.02 11.08
C ASP A 63 32.29 9.02 12.26
N PHE A 64 31.77 10.22 12.05
CA PHE A 64 31.73 11.32 13.02
C PHE A 64 30.28 11.72 13.34
N ASP A 65 29.97 11.89 14.64
CA ASP A 65 28.61 12.14 15.13
C ASP A 65 28.17 13.62 15.11
N GLY A 66 29.10 14.55 14.90
CA GLY A 66 28.85 16.00 14.89
C GLY A 66 28.86 16.69 16.26
N LEU A 67 29.11 15.95 17.35
CA LEU A 67 29.09 16.46 18.72
C LEU A 67 30.49 16.74 19.23
N ASP A 68 31.36 15.74 19.25
CA ASP A 68 32.74 15.89 19.75
C ASP A 68 33.78 14.92 19.15
N ASP A 69 33.41 14.12 18.15
CA ASP A 69 34.26 13.14 17.46
C ASP A 69 35.35 13.79 16.58
N TYR A 70 36.57 13.26 16.65
CA TYR A 70 37.68 13.62 15.74
C TYR A 70 38.83 12.61 15.77
N VAL A 71 39.68 12.66 14.74
CA VAL A 71 40.98 11.98 14.69
C VAL A 71 42.09 13.02 14.87
N ASP A 72 42.99 12.79 15.81
CA ASP A 72 44.16 13.64 16.06
C ASP A 72 45.43 13.02 15.48
N CYS A 73 45.94 13.61 14.39
CA CYS A 73 47.12 13.17 13.66
C CYS A 73 48.43 13.81 14.19
N GLY A 74 48.36 14.52 15.31
CA GLY A 74 49.49 15.15 15.96
C GLY A 74 50.04 16.39 15.24
N ASN A 75 51.17 16.88 15.72
CA ASN A 75 51.85 18.07 15.19
C ASN A 75 53.28 17.75 14.74
N ASN A 76 53.40 16.83 13.79
CA ASN A 76 54.69 16.54 13.20
C ASN A 76 55.16 17.68 12.30
N ALA A 77 56.47 17.93 12.29
CA ALA A 77 57.08 19.05 11.58
C ALA A 77 56.94 18.98 10.05
N ASN A 78 56.62 17.81 9.49
CA ASN A 78 56.37 17.64 8.06
C ASN A 78 55.00 18.19 7.62
N LEU A 79 54.05 18.35 8.54
CA LEU A 79 52.76 19.01 8.29
C LEU A 79 52.84 20.55 8.38
N ASN A 80 54.01 21.09 8.73
CA ASN A 80 54.30 22.52 8.73
C ASN A 80 54.85 22.92 7.35
N MET A 81 53.94 23.38 6.47
CA MET A 81 54.21 23.61 5.05
C MET A 81 55.01 24.90 4.75
N GLY A 82 55.19 25.77 5.74
CA GLY A 82 55.92 27.01 5.62
C GLY A 82 55.32 27.94 4.55
N THR A 83 56.18 28.36 3.63
CA THR A 83 55.79 29.14 2.43
C THR A 83 55.72 28.27 1.16
N ASN A 84 55.86 26.95 1.30
CA ASN A 84 55.93 26.04 0.17
C ASN A 84 54.55 25.75 -0.43
N ASP A 85 54.57 25.24 -1.66
CA ASP A 85 53.40 24.68 -2.33
C ASP A 85 52.97 23.38 -1.63
N PHE A 86 51.65 23.14 -1.54
CA PHE A 86 51.09 21.91 -0.97
C PHE A 86 49.67 21.66 -1.47
N SER A 87 49.18 20.43 -1.32
CA SER A 87 47.78 20.08 -1.60
C SER A 87 47.23 19.21 -0.48
N VAL A 88 45.92 19.30 -0.25
CA VAL A 88 45.16 18.41 0.63
C VAL A 88 43.94 17.92 -0.12
N SER A 89 43.72 16.61 -0.10
CA SER A 89 42.61 15.89 -0.73
C SER A 89 41.87 15.08 0.32
N PHE A 90 40.56 14.94 0.18
CA PHE A 90 39.74 14.03 0.98
C PHE A 90 38.39 13.80 0.32
N TRP A 91 37.73 12.72 0.70
CA TRP A 91 36.33 12.46 0.40
C TRP A 91 35.46 12.68 1.63
N PHE A 92 34.23 13.15 1.43
CA PHE A 92 33.25 13.24 2.51
C PHE A 92 31.85 12.88 2.05
N LYS A 93 31.02 12.41 2.98
CA LYS A 93 29.58 12.19 2.81
C LYS A 93 28.82 12.60 4.06
N LYS A 94 27.85 13.50 3.94
CA LYS A 94 27.05 13.94 5.10
C LYS A 94 26.02 12.89 5.49
N LYS A 95 25.72 12.82 6.80
CA LYS A 95 24.60 12.01 7.32
C LYS A 95 23.25 12.69 7.19
N VAL A 96 23.21 14.02 7.28
CA VAL A 96 21.97 14.82 7.23
C VAL A 96 22.16 16.06 6.35
N PRO A 97 21.17 16.44 5.51
CA PRO A 97 21.31 17.59 4.63
C PRO A 97 21.33 18.95 5.31
N ASN A 98 20.76 19.06 6.50
CA ASN A 98 20.60 20.33 7.23
C ASN A 98 21.21 20.21 8.62
N ASP A 99 22.46 20.67 8.76
CA ASP A 99 23.15 20.75 10.05
C ASP A 99 23.64 22.19 10.32
N ILE A 100 24.16 22.44 11.51
CA ILE A 100 24.87 23.69 11.84
C ILE A 100 26.27 23.70 11.21
N TYR A 101 26.91 24.86 11.06
CA TYR A 101 28.27 24.98 10.48
C TYR A 101 29.25 23.92 11.03
N GLN A 102 30.04 23.28 10.15
CA GLN A 102 30.96 22.17 10.47
C GLN A 102 32.33 22.33 9.79
N SER A 103 33.35 21.65 10.33
CA SER A 103 34.72 21.63 9.79
C SER A 103 35.15 20.21 9.42
N PHE A 104 35.79 20.04 8.26
CA PHE A 104 36.26 18.72 7.81
C PHE A 104 37.62 18.38 8.40
N LEU A 105 38.61 19.26 8.23
CA LEU A 105 39.97 19.05 8.69
C LEU A 105 40.72 20.37 8.88
N TYR A 106 41.58 20.45 9.90
CA TYR A 106 42.26 21.69 10.30
C TYR A 106 43.65 21.44 10.91
N LYS A 107 44.56 22.38 10.62
CA LYS A 107 45.84 22.57 11.34
C LYS A 107 46.02 24.04 11.72
N ALA A 108 45.07 24.55 12.51
CA ALA A 108 45.02 25.91 13.07
C ALA A 108 43.83 26.02 14.02
N LEU A 109 43.98 25.54 15.26
CA LEU A 109 42.91 25.40 16.24
C LEU A 109 42.68 26.65 17.10
N ALA A 110 43.64 27.58 17.13
CA ALA A 110 43.62 28.72 18.06
C ALA A 110 42.69 29.89 17.66
N ASN A 111 42.63 30.31 16.38
CA ASN A 111 41.69 31.32 15.83
C ASN A 111 41.84 31.47 14.30
N GLN A 112 40.94 32.22 13.64
CA GLN A 112 40.90 32.41 12.18
C GLN A 112 42.12 33.08 11.53
N ARG A 113 42.92 33.80 12.32
CA ARG A 113 44.17 34.41 11.85
C ARG A 113 45.37 33.54 12.15
N ALA A 114 45.22 32.45 12.89
CA ALA A 114 46.33 31.60 13.26
C ALA A 114 47.04 31.07 12.00
N PRO A 115 48.38 30.94 12.05
CA PRO A 115 49.11 30.30 10.98
C PRO A 115 48.56 28.89 10.75
N GLY A 116 48.30 28.51 9.51
CA GLY A 116 47.85 27.15 9.17
C GLY A 116 46.88 27.09 8.01
N TYR A 117 46.20 25.94 7.88
CA TYR A 117 45.27 25.63 6.79
C TYR A 117 44.11 24.75 7.26
N GLY A 118 42.97 24.81 6.55
CA GLY A 118 41.81 23.99 6.89
C GLY A 118 40.62 24.15 5.95
N PHE A 119 39.65 23.25 6.11
CA PHE A 119 38.44 23.13 5.30
C PHE A 119 37.17 23.13 6.16
N LEU A 120 36.15 23.85 5.71
CA LEU A 120 34.84 23.89 6.36
C LEU A 120 33.71 23.96 5.32
N ILE A 121 32.49 23.65 5.77
CA ILE A 121 31.26 23.84 4.98
C ILE A 121 30.37 24.91 5.65
N ARG A 122 29.85 25.84 4.85
CA ARG A 122 28.96 26.91 5.33
C ARG A 122 27.50 26.55 5.12
N GLU A 123 26.76 26.34 6.20
CA GLU A 123 25.38 25.84 6.16
C GLU A 123 24.29 26.88 5.84
N THR A 124 24.62 28.12 5.45
CA THR A 124 23.63 29.03 4.81
C THR A 124 23.60 28.92 3.28
N SER A 125 24.69 28.42 2.68
CA SER A 125 24.86 28.31 1.22
C SER A 125 25.29 26.92 0.75
N GLY A 126 25.79 26.07 1.65
CA GLY A 126 26.28 24.72 1.36
C GLY A 126 27.65 24.72 0.70
N ASN A 127 28.34 25.86 0.72
CA ASN A 127 29.61 26.01 0.04
C ASN A 127 30.77 25.50 0.89
N ILE A 128 31.71 24.85 0.22
CA ILE A 128 32.97 24.40 0.82
C ILE A 128 33.94 25.57 0.77
N LYS A 129 34.78 25.65 1.80
CA LYS A 129 35.76 26.72 1.96
C LYS A 129 37.12 26.14 2.33
N PHE A 130 38.13 26.47 1.54
CA PHE A 130 39.54 26.25 1.85
C PHE A 130 40.17 27.55 2.33
N THR A 131 40.88 27.52 3.46
CA THR A 131 41.48 28.70 4.10
C THR A 131 42.94 28.45 4.43
N ILE A 132 43.81 29.45 4.23
CA ILE A 132 45.18 29.48 4.77
C ILE A 132 45.48 30.82 5.46
N GLY A 133 46.37 30.84 6.46
CA GLY A 133 46.79 32.04 7.17
C GLY A 133 48.21 31.96 7.75
N ASP A 134 48.78 33.11 8.13
CA ASP A 134 50.17 33.24 8.65
C ASP A 134 50.28 33.95 10.02
N GLY A 135 49.17 34.16 10.73
CA GLY A 135 49.13 34.98 11.94
C GLY A 135 48.73 36.44 11.69
N THR A 136 48.96 36.96 10.48
CA THR A 136 48.76 38.37 10.09
C THR A 136 47.68 38.50 9.01
N ASN A 137 47.81 37.73 7.93
CA ASN A 137 46.94 37.66 6.77
C ASN A 137 46.23 36.30 6.73
N THR A 138 44.99 36.30 6.25
CA THR A 138 44.20 35.09 5.99
C THR A 138 43.56 35.23 4.62
N ILE A 139 43.68 34.21 3.77
CA ILE A 139 43.01 34.14 2.47
C ILE A 139 42.18 32.86 2.37
N GLN A 140 41.19 32.87 1.48
CA GLN A 140 40.25 31.78 1.32
C GLN A 140 39.76 31.65 -0.13
N VAL A 141 39.35 30.45 -0.50
CA VAL A 141 38.58 30.15 -1.72
C VAL A 141 37.32 29.41 -1.30
N THR A 142 36.20 29.68 -1.95
CA THR A 142 34.92 29.03 -1.69
C THR A 142 34.30 28.53 -2.98
N THR A 143 33.46 27.50 -2.90
CA THR A 143 32.67 27.00 -4.04
C THR A 143 31.56 27.94 -4.50
N GLY A 144 31.41 29.12 -3.89
CA GLY A 144 30.46 30.14 -4.34
C GLY A 144 29.02 29.75 -4.04
N SER A 145 28.20 29.60 -5.09
CA SER A 145 26.79 29.22 -5.02
C SER A 145 26.53 27.71 -5.12
N TYR A 146 27.56 26.90 -5.40
CA TYR A 146 27.42 25.44 -5.42
C TYR A 146 27.23 24.91 -4.00
N ASN A 147 26.24 24.04 -3.84
CA ASN A 147 25.77 23.46 -2.57
C ASN A 147 26.12 21.98 -2.52
N TYR A 148 26.82 21.56 -1.46
CA TYR A 148 27.29 20.19 -1.24
C TYR A 148 26.76 19.64 0.09
N ARG A 149 25.44 19.78 0.29
CA ARG A 149 24.71 19.32 1.48
C ARG A 149 24.07 17.95 1.32
N ASP A 150 24.08 17.39 0.13
CA ASP A 150 23.47 16.09 -0.08
C ASP A 150 24.21 14.98 0.70
N THR A 151 23.66 13.77 0.62
CA THR A 151 24.16 12.60 1.34
C THR A 151 24.87 11.63 0.38
N ILE A 152 25.56 12.14 -0.63
CA ILE A 152 26.45 11.34 -1.49
C ILE A 152 27.93 11.68 -1.20
N TRP A 153 28.86 10.88 -1.75
CA TRP A 153 30.29 11.10 -1.60
C TRP A 153 30.76 12.21 -2.54
N HIS A 154 31.57 13.14 -2.02
CA HIS A 154 32.22 14.19 -2.78
C HIS A 154 33.72 14.20 -2.55
N HIS A 155 34.49 14.43 -3.62
CA HIS A 155 35.93 14.59 -3.58
C HIS A 155 36.31 16.06 -3.51
N VAL A 156 37.14 16.45 -2.54
CA VAL A 156 37.54 17.85 -2.34
C VAL A 156 39.05 17.96 -2.38
N VAL A 157 39.57 18.91 -3.18
CA VAL A 157 41.00 19.22 -3.23
C VAL A 157 41.24 20.72 -3.06
N GLY A 158 41.99 21.09 -2.03
CA GLY A 158 42.52 22.45 -1.85
C GLY A 158 44.03 22.47 -1.98
N LEU A 159 44.57 23.43 -2.70
CA LEU A 159 46.01 23.51 -2.93
C LEU A 159 46.53 24.94 -2.90
N ARG A 160 47.81 25.08 -2.54
CA ARG A 160 48.63 26.29 -2.64
C ARG A 160 49.73 26.04 -3.67
N GLY A 161 49.80 26.88 -4.70
CA GLY A 161 50.89 26.85 -5.67
C GLY A 161 50.73 27.82 -6.84
N GLY A 162 51.83 28.11 -7.53
CA GLY A 162 51.84 29.06 -8.65
C GLY A 162 51.41 30.48 -8.26
N GLY A 163 51.62 30.87 -7.00
CA GLY A 163 51.25 32.19 -6.45
C GLY A 163 49.76 32.35 -6.12
N LYS A 164 49.00 31.24 -6.01
CA LYS A 164 47.57 31.23 -5.69
C LYS A 164 47.21 30.08 -4.77
N ILE A 165 46.04 30.17 -4.14
CA ILE A 165 45.32 28.99 -3.64
C ILE A 165 44.17 28.65 -4.57
N LYS A 166 43.86 27.36 -4.72
CA LYS A 166 42.77 26.84 -5.56
C LYS A 166 41.92 25.83 -4.78
N LEU A 167 40.68 25.65 -5.24
CA LEU A 167 39.74 24.66 -4.72
C LEU A 167 39.07 23.91 -5.89
N TYR A 168 38.98 22.59 -5.76
CA TYR A 168 38.28 21.69 -6.68
C TYR A 168 37.30 20.83 -5.89
N VAL A 169 36.15 20.51 -6.49
CA VAL A 169 35.19 19.52 -5.96
C VAL A 169 34.68 18.65 -7.11
N ASP A 170 34.72 17.32 -6.98
CA ASP A 170 34.30 16.35 -8.00
C ASP A 170 34.90 16.63 -9.38
N THR A 171 36.22 16.85 -9.44
CA THR A 171 37.00 17.29 -10.61
C THR A 171 36.76 18.73 -11.09
N LEU A 172 35.70 19.41 -10.66
CA LEU A 172 35.36 20.75 -11.09
C LEU A 172 36.24 21.80 -10.40
N PHE A 173 36.85 22.69 -11.18
CA PHE A 173 37.56 23.86 -10.65
C PHE A 173 36.58 24.89 -10.10
N MET A 174 36.67 25.16 -8.79
CA MET A 174 35.69 26.00 -8.08
C MET A 174 36.13 27.46 -7.96
N GLY A 175 37.43 27.71 -7.95
CA GLY A 175 37.97 29.07 -7.91
C GLY A 175 39.41 29.15 -7.45
N GLU A 176 39.96 30.36 -7.51
CA GLU A 176 41.31 30.68 -7.06
C GLU A 176 41.39 32.07 -6.41
N THR A 177 42.34 32.24 -5.48
CA THR A 177 42.64 33.51 -4.82
C THR A 177 44.15 33.74 -4.85
N PRO A 178 44.64 34.97 -5.14
CA PRO A 178 46.07 35.28 -5.07
C PRO A 178 46.66 34.98 -3.69
N ASP A 179 47.83 34.35 -3.66
CA ASP A 179 48.51 34.01 -2.42
C ASP A 179 49.28 35.21 -1.88
N THR A 180 48.76 35.81 -0.81
CA THR A 180 49.37 36.94 -0.09
C THR A 180 49.80 36.56 1.34
N VAL A 181 49.86 35.26 1.64
CA VAL A 181 50.13 34.73 2.98
C VAL A 181 51.59 34.28 3.10
N GLY A 182 52.21 34.54 4.24
CA GLY A 182 53.55 34.08 4.60
C GLY A 182 53.58 32.60 5.00
N SER A 183 54.36 32.30 6.05
CA SER A 183 54.47 30.93 6.55
C SER A 183 53.19 30.49 7.25
N VAL A 184 52.69 29.30 6.92
CA VAL A 184 51.51 28.68 7.57
C VAL A 184 51.90 27.79 8.77
N ASP A 185 53.17 27.79 9.18
CA ASP A 185 53.67 26.91 10.25
C ASP A 185 53.06 27.25 11.61
N ASN A 186 52.66 26.22 12.35
CA ASN A 186 52.09 26.37 13.68
C ASN A 186 52.43 25.19 14.60
N THR A 187 52.00 25.31 15.85
CA THR A 187 52.19 24.28 16.88
C THR A 187 50.92 23.49 17.17
N ASP A 188 49.84 23.70 16.41
CA ASP A 188 48.58 22.99 16.59
C ASP A 188 48.62 21.62 15.89
N ASN A 189 47.89 20.65 16.44
CA ASN A 189 47.73 19.34 15.82
C ASN A 189 46.90 19.44 14.53
N PHE A 190 47.22 18.57 13.58
CA PHE A 190 46.36 18.32 12.43
C PHE A 190 45.24 17.38 12.87
N VAL A 191 43.98 17.79 12.69
CA VAL A 191 42.81 17.03 13.10
C VAL A 191 41.86 16.81 11.93
N ILE A 192 41.21 15.65 11.90
CA ILE A 192 40.17 15.25 10.94
C ILE A 192 38.85 15.10 11.70
N GLY A 193 37.74 15.58 11.13
CA GLY A 193 36.42 15.65 11.78
C GLY A 193 36.22 16.86 12.69
N LYS A 194 37.22 17.75 12.81
CA LYS A 194 37.19 18.91 13.70
C LYS A 194 37.87 20.15 13.11
N GLY A 195 37.48 21.33 13.60
CA GLY A 195 38.10 22.63 13.30
C GLY A 195 38.36 23.51 14.53
N GLY A 196 39.11 24.60 14.32
CA GLY A 196 39.42 25.59 15.36
C GLY A 196 38.29 26.59 15.66
N TYR A 197 37.16 26.46 14.99
CA TYR A 197 36.12 27.48 14.92
C TYR A 197 35.06 27.27 16.01
N GLY A 198 35.42 27.41 17.30
CA GLY A 198 34.53 27.10 18.43
C GLY A 198 33.99 28.28 19.24
N ASN A 199 34.57 29.49 19.14
CA ASN A 199 34.15 30.63 19.96
C ASN A 199 34.28 31.94 19.17
N ASN A 200 33.23 32.34 18.46
CA ASN A 200 33.09 33.72 17.97
C ASN A 200 32.12 34.48 18.89
N PRO A 201 32.58 35.35 19.80
CA PRO A 201 31.69 36.13 20.64
C PRO A 201 30.92 37.11 19.75
N GLY A 202 29.68 36.77 19.38
CA GLY A 202 28.79 37.59 18.56
C GLY A 202 28.53 37.12 17.12
N GLY A 203 29.00 35.92 16.72
CA GLY A 203 28.64 35.28 15.44
C GLY A 203 27.60 34.17 15.60
N PRO A 204 26.99 33.65 14.51
CA PRO A 204 26.10 32.49 14.57
C PRO A 204 26.86 31.27 15.14
N ALA A 205 26.15 30.42 15.90
CA ALA A 205 26.71 29.22 16.51
C ALA A 205 27.35 28.30 15.45
N VAL A 206 28.56 27.84 15.74
CA VAL A 206 29.44 27.04 14.88
C VAL A 206 29.76 25.77 15.65
N SER A 207 29.45 24.60 15.09
CA SER A 207 30.01 23.35 15.63
C SER A 207 31.40 23.18 15.05
N PRO A 208 32.44 23.01 15.88
CA PRO A 208 33.74 22.68 15.35
C PRO A 208 33.80 21.26 14.80
N TYR A 209 32.75 20.41 14.96
CA TYR A 209 32.77 18.99 14.65
C TYR A 209 31.93 18.62 13.43
N PHE A 210 32.39 17.65 12.64
CA PHE A 210 31.73 17.15 11.44
C PHE A 210 30.71 16.06 11.76
N ARG A 211 29.58 16.04 11.06
CA ARG A 211 28.58 14.95 11.13
C ARG A 211 28.47 14.23 9.81
N GLY A 212 29.19 13.12 9.68
CA GLY A 212 29.24 12.36 8.45
C GLY A 212 30.44 11.43 8.38
N TYR A 213 30.73 10.99 7.17
CA TYR A 213 31.85 10.12 6.86
C TYR A 213 32.95 10.92 6.17
N ILE A 214 34.20 10.73 6.57
CA ILE A 214 35.38 11.23 5.86
C ILE A 214 36.24 10.04 5.46
N ASP A 215 36.73 10.07 4.24
CA ASP A 215 37.53 9.00 3.66
C ASP A 215 38.71 9.54 2.84
N GLU A 216 39.71 8.70 2.59
CA GLU A 216 40.79 8.94 1.63
C GLU A 216 41.50 10.30 1.84
N VAL A 217 41.93 10.60 3.08
CA VAL A 217 42.55 11.90 3.41
C VAL A 217 44.02 11.88 3.02
N GLU A 218 44.44 12.80 2.16
CA GLU A 218 45.78 12.84 1.60
C GLU A 218 46.40 14.24 1.69
N VAL A 219 47.68 14.30 2.02
CA VAL A 219 48.46 15.55 2.07
C VAL A 219 49.67 15.43 1.16
N PHE A 220 49.93 16.45 0.34
CA PHE A 220 51.03 16.50 -0.61
C PHE A 220 51.92 17.72 -0.37
N THR A 221 53.23 17.56 -0.52
CA THR A 221 54.23 18.65 -0.41
C THR A 221 54.40 19.46 -1.71
N ARG A 222 53.40 19.40 -2.60
CA ARG A 222 53.36 20.12 -3.88
C ARG A 222 51.92 20.45 -4.27
N ALA A 223 51.77 21.38 -5.20
CA ALA A 223 50.52 21.58 -5.91
C ALA A 223 50.25 20.42 -6.89
N LEU A 224 49.07 19.82 -6.82
CA LEU A 224 48.57 18.83 -7.79
C LEU A 224 48.15 19.52 -9.10
N SER A 225 48.29 18.79 -10.22
CA SER A 225 47.76 19.20 -11.53
C SER A 225 46.30 18.77 -11.73
N ASP A 226 45.56 19.44 -12.62
CA ASP A 226 44.17 19.10 -12.92
C ASP A 226 43.98 17.63 -13.37
N ALA A 227 44.96 17.09 -14.10
CA ALA A 227 44.96 15.70 -14.54
C ALA A 227 45.12 14.72 -13.38
N GLU A 228 45.95 15.04 -12.39
CA GLU A 228 46.11 14.22 -11.19
C GLU A 228 44.87 14.25 -10.32
N ILE A 229 44.26 15.43 -10.13
CA ILE A 229 42.99 15.58 -9.40
C ILE A 229 41.88 14.75 -10.05
N THR A 230 41.81 14.79 -11.39
CA THR A 230 40.85 13.99 -12.15
C THR A 230 41.11 12.50 -11.96
N GLN A 231 42.38 12.06 -12.01
CA GLN A 231 42.72 10.66 -11.82
C GLN A 231 42.37 10.18 -10.40
N MET A 232 42.67 10.96 -9.37
CA MET A 232 42.32 10.62 -7.98
C MET A 232 40.80 10.47 -7.79
N TYR A 233 39.99 11.33 -8.42
CA TYR A 233 38.54 11.19 -8.40
C TYR A 233 38.09 9.87 -9.06
N GLN A 234 38.66 9.53 -10.22
CA GLN A 234 38.31 8.29 -10.94
C GLN A 234 38.77 7.04 -10.17
N ASP A 235 39.94 7.07 -9.55
CA ASP A 235 40.45 5.97 -8.72
C ASP A 235 39.56 5.77 -7.48
N GLY A 236 39.10 6.85 -6.86
CA GLY A 236 38.13 6.82 -5.77
C GLY A 236 36.78 6.21 -6.17
N LEU A 237 36.31 6.48 -7.39
CA LEU A 237 35.07 5.87 -7.90
C LEU A 237 35.23 4.41 -8.33
N ALA A 238 36.40 3.98 -8.78
CA ALA A 238 36.60 2.62 -9.31
C ALA A 238 36.51 1.49 -8.26
N GLY A 239 36.62 1.81 -6.97
CA GLY A 239 36.32 0.88 -5.86
C GLY A 239 34.95 1.10 -5.20
N TYR A 240 34.24 2.16 -5.59
CA TYR A 240 32.95 2.56 -5.03
C TYR A 240 31.83 1.81 -5.72
N LYS A 241 31.24 0.82 -5.05
CA LYS A 241 30.07 0.09 -5.56
C LYS A 241 28.84 0.99 -5.52
N ASN A 242 28.45 1.52 -6.67
CA ASN A 242 27.28 2.38 -6.78
C ASN A 242 26.00 1.53 -6.80
N PRO A 243 24.98 1.86 -6.00
CA PRO A 243 23.68 1.25 -6.21
C PRO A 243 23.14 1.66 -7.60
N PRO A 244 22.44 0.75 -8.29
CA PRO A 244 21.84 1.07 -9.58
C PRO A 244 20.80 2.19 -9.43
N SER A 245 20.59 2.96 -10.50
CA SER A 245 19.63 4.06 -10.54
C SER A 245 18.48 3.77 -11.50
N VAL A 246 17.31 4.32 -11.21
CA VAL A 246 16.06 4.08 -11.92
C VAL A 246 15.38 5.38 -12.29
N SER A 247 14.86 5.46 -13.51
CA SER A 247 14.01 6.56 -13.95
C SER A 247 12.73 6.05 -14.63
N LEU A 248 11.63 6.72 -14.36
CA LEU A 248 10.32 6.39 -14.92
C LEU A 248 10.24 6.79 -16.40
N ASN A 249 9.74 5.89 -17.24
CA ASN A 249 9.34 6.22 -18.60
C ASN A 249 7.80 6.29 -18.71
N LEU A 250 7.10 5.19 -18.44
CA LEU A 250 5.65 5.08 -18.60
C LEU A 250 5.03 4.07 -17.59
N PRO A 251 3.75 4.21 -17.23
CA PRO A 251 2.92 5.41 -17.42
C PRO A 251 3.51 6.59 -16.66
N ALA A 252 3.21 7.83 -17.08
CA ALA A 252 3.63 9.00 -16.31
C ALA A 252 3.05 8.93 -14.88
N ASP A 253 3.80 9.41 -13.89
CA ASP A 253 3.35 9.46 -12.51
C ASP A 253 2.08 10.33 -12.43
N GLU A 254 1.06 9.80 -11.76
CA GLU A 254 -0.28 10.38 -11.62
C GLU A 254 -1.06 10.53 -12.94
N ALA A 255 -0.70 9.76 -13.97
CA ALA A 255 -1.48 9.71 -15.21
C ALA A 255 -2.91 9.21 -14.97
N THR A 256 -3.86 9.65 -15.80
CA THR A 256 -5.27 9.25 -15.75
C THR A 256 -5.74 8.67 -17.07
N GLY A 257 -6.83 7.89 -17.06
CA GLY A 257 -7.42 7.32 -18.27
C GLY A 257 -6.61 6.18 -18.88
N ILE A 258 -5.80 5.48 -18.06
CA ILE A 258 -5.01 4.33 -18.50
C ILE A 258 -5.93 3.14 -18.79
N SER A 259 -5.61 2.31 -19.79
CA SER A 259 -6.39 1.10 -20.09
C SER A 259 -6.32 0.07 -18.95
N SER A 260 -7.28 -0.84 -18.88
CA SER A 260 -7.31 -1.97 -17.92
C SER A 260 -6.16 -2.96 -18.09
N SER A 261 -5.31 -2.77 -19.11
CA SER A 261 -4.01 -3.39 -19.26
C SER A 261 -3.02 -2.34 -19.76
N THR A 262 -1.86 -2.20 -19.10
CA THR A 262 -0.83 -1.21 -19.48
C THR A 262 0.59 -1.74 -19.30
N ALA A 263 1.53 -1.20 -20.07
CA ALA A 263 2.95 -1.43 -19.85
C ALA A 263 3.50 -0.48 -18.77
N LEU A 264 4.29 -1.03 -17.84
CA LEU A 264 5.14 -0.35 -16.88
C LEU A 264 6.57 -0.36 -17.43
N ASP A 265 7.19 0.80 -17.57
CA ASP A 265 8.48 0.95 -18.24
C ASP A 265 9.41 1.90 -17.48
N VAL A 266 10.63 1.45 -17.23
CA VAL A 266 11.67 2.20 -16.54
C VAL A 266 13.00 2.12 -17.32
N SER A 267 13.81 3.17 -17.19
CA SER A 267 15.22 3.13 -17.61
C SER A 267 16.10 2.89 -16.40
N VAL A 268 17.06 1.98 -16.52
CA VAL A 268 18.02 1.65 -15.45
C VAL A 268 19.45 1.97 -15.86
N THR A 269 20.23 2.51 -14.93
CA THR A 269 21.66 2.73 -15.12
C THR A 269 22.43 2.25 -13.91
N ASP A 270 23.64 1.78 -14.17
CA ASP A 270 24.64 1.45 -13.17
C ASP A 270 25.95 2.13 -13.62
N LEU A 271 26.56 2.89 -12.71
CA LEU A 271 27.78 3.65 -12.97
C LEU A 271 29.00 2.74 -13.15
N ASP A 272 28.97 1.55 -12.53
CA ASP A 272 30.08 0.60 -12.55
C ASP A 272 29.94 -0.36 -13.75
N GLY A 273 28.81 -0.29 -14.47
CA GLY A 273 28.55 -0.98 -15.72
C GLY A 273 28.10 -2.43 -15.56
N ASP A 274 27.75 -2.83 -14.34
CA ASP A 274 27.26 -4.18 -14.05
C ASP A 274 25.88 -4.44 -14.65
N ASN A 275 25.58 -5.74 -14.77
CA ASN A 275 24.26 -6.18 -15.22
C ASN A 275 23.24 -5.99 -14.10
N ILE A 276 22.02 -5.61 -14.51
CA ILE A 276 20.95 -5.19 -13.62
C ILE A 276 19.76 -6.13 -13.76
N ASP A 277 19.22 -6.59 -12.63
CA ASP A 277 17.93 -7.27 -12.54
C ASP A 277 16.88 -6.28 -12.01
N VAL A 278 15.70 -6.23 -12.64
CA VAL A 278 14.60 -5.29 -12.30
C VAL A 278 13.34 -6.08 -12.01
N SER A 279 12.85 -6.00 -10.78
CA SER A 279 11.60 -6.62 -10.34
C SER A 279 10.49 -5.57 -10.19
N PHE A 280 9.34 -5.82 -10.80
CA PHE A 280 8.19 -4.93 -10.78
C PHE A 280 7.18 -5.36 -9.72
N TYR A 281 6.64 -4.40 -8.98
CA TYR A 281 5.60 -4.63 -8.00
C TYR A 281 4.43 -3.67 -8.22
N GLY A 282 3.21 -4.18 -8.09
CA GLY A 282 1.98 -3.43 -8.30
C GLY A 282 0.96 -3.67 -7.20
N GLY A 283 0.31 -2.61 -6.75
CA GLY A 283 -0.78 -2.63 -5.78
C GLY A 283 -1.87 -1.62 -6.15
N ASN A 284 -3.05 -1.74 -5.56
CA ASN A 284 -4.17 -0.90 -5.92
C ASN A 284 -5.11 -0.63 -4.75
N THR A 285 -5.94 0.37 -4.94
CA THR A 285 -7.11 0.69 -4.11
C THR A 285 -8.33 0.70 -5.01
N ILE A 286 -9.51 0.37 -4.48
CA ILE A 286 -10.75 0.49 -5.27
C ILE A 286 -11.14 1.97 -5.34
N GLY A 287 -11.40 2.46 -6.55
CA GLY A 287 -11.73 3.88 -6.78
C GLY A 287 -10.54 4.81 -6.73
N LEU A 288 -10.83 6.11 -6.84
CA LEU A 288 -9.84 7.15 -6.64
C LEU A 288 -9.39 7.12 -5.18
N SER A 289 -8.16 6.66 -4.96
CA SER A 289 -7.53 6.78 -3.65
C SER A 289 -6.87 8.14 -3.54
N GLU A 290 -7.55 8.99 -2.78
CA GLU A 290 -7.05 10.27 -2.34
C GLU A 290 -6.50 10.14 -0.92
N ASN A 291 -5.49 10.93 -0.60
CA ASN A 291 -5.10 11.11 0.79
C ASN A 291 -6.31 11.62 1.57
N PHE A 292 -6.58 11.05 2.73
CA PHE A 292 -7.71 11.44 3.57
C PHE A 292 -7.25 11.74 4.98
N THR A 293 -8.06 12.50 5.71
CA THR A 293 -7.68 13.00 7.03
C THR A 293 -8.71 12.61 8.09
N ILE A 294 -8.21 12.18 9.25
CA ILE A 294 -8.95 12.12 10.50
C ILE A 294 -8.45 13.25 11.41
N ILE A 295 -9.38 14.03 11.96
CA ILE A 295 -9.05 15.05 12.96
C ILE A 295 -9.34 14.51 14.36
N VAL A 296 -8.38 14.69 15.27
CA VAL A 296 -8.53 14.37 16.69
C VAL A 296 -8.69 15.67 17.46
N ILE A 297 -9.85 15.84 18.09
CA ILE A 297 -10.11 16.89 19.06
C ILE A 297 -9.68 16.34 20.43
N PRO A 298 -8.64 16.92 21.05
CA PRO A 298 -8.13 16.48 22.35
C PRO A 298 -9.05 16.98 23.46
N ASP A 299 -8.64 16.78 24.71
CA ASP A 299 -9.30 17.30 25.90
C ASP A 299 -9.67 18.79 25.79
N THR A 300 -10.96 19.10 25.98
CA THR A 300 -11.55 20.44 25.81
C THR A 300 -12.08 21.03 27.13
N GLN A 301 -11.84 20.40 28.28
CA GLN A 301 -12.48 20.72 29.56
C GLN A 301 -12.40 22.22 29.92
N TYR A 302 -11.20 22.81 29.81
CA TYR A 302 -11.00 24.24 30.07
C TYR A 302 -11.56 25.19 29.01
N TYR A 303 -11.76 24.70 27.78
CA TYR A 303 -12.37 25.49 26.72
C TYR A 303 -13.88 25.63 26.98
N ALA A 304 -14.56 24.55 27.37
CA ALA A 304 -15.96 24.63 27.79
C ALA A 304 -16.13 25.51 29.06
N GLN A 305 -15.20 25.38 30.01
CA GLN A 305 -15.25 26.09 31.28
C GLN A 305 -15.10 27.62 31.14
N TYR A 306 -14.09 28.10 30.42
CA TYR A 306 -13.76 29.52 30.39
C TYR A 306 -13.48 30.11 29.00
N MET A 307 -13.26 29.29 27.97
CA MET A 307 -12.77 29.75 26.67
C MET A 307 -13.53 29.13 25.49
N PRO A 308 -14.88 29.27 25.44
CA PRO A 308 -15.70 28.61 24.43
C PRO A 308 -15.29 28.99 23.00
N ASP A 309 -14.79 30.21 22.80
CA ASP A 309 -14.28 30.67 21.51
C ASP A 309 -13.15 29.78 20.96
N ARG A 310 -12.33 29.14 21.82
CA ARG A 310 -11.27 28.22 21.39
C ARG A 310 -11.83 26.89 20.91
N PHE A 311 -12.83 26.36 21.61
CA PHE A 311 -13.52 25.14 21.21
C PHE A 311 -14.30 25.35 19.90
N THR A 312 -15.00 26.47 19.79
CA THR A 312 -15.67 26.88 18.56
C THR A 312 -14.66 27.09 17.43
N ALA A 313 -13.47 27.66 17.69
CA ALA A 313 -12.43 27.81 16.67
C ALA A 313 -11.90 26.47 16.15
N GLN A 314 -11.78 25.43 16.99
CA GLN A 314 -11.40 24.08 16.54
C GLN A 314 -12.45 23.50 15.59
N THR A 315 -13.70 23.46 16.02
CA THR A 315 -14.81 22.87 15.26
C THR A 315 -15.11 23.66 13.98
N GLN A 316 -15.11 24.99 14.02
CA GLN A 316 -15.27 25.83 12.83
C GLN A 316 -14.11 25.64 11.83
N TRP A 317 -12.87 25.59 12.31
CA TRP A 317 -11.73 25.35 11.42
C TRP A 317 -11.80 23.99 10.74
N ILE A 318 -12.29 22.96 11.44
CA ILE A 318 -12.54 21.65 10.84
C ILE A 318 -13.53 21.79 9.68
N VAL A 319 -14.70 22.41 9.92
CA VAL A 319 -15.73 22.64 8.89
C VAL A 319 -15.15 23.40 7.68
N ASP A 320 -14.37 24.44 7.92
CA ASP A 320 -13.77 25.26 6.87
C ASP A 320 -12.71 24.52 6.03
N ASN A 321 -12.16 23.40 6.55
CA ASN A 321 -11.05 22.68 5.94
C ASN A 321 -11.37 21.24 5.50
N ILE A 322 -12.63 20.80 5.59
CA ILE A 322 -13.06 19.44 5.17
C ILE A 322 -12.54 19.12 3.77
N ASN A 323 -12.83 19.99 2.79
CA ASN A 323 -12.44 19.74 1.39
C ASN A 323 -10.94 19.90 1.17
N ASN A 324 -10.28 20.84 1.88
CA ASN A 324 -8.85 21.12 1.68
C ASN A 324 -7.95 19.99 2.21
N LEU A 325 -8.40 19.30 3.26
CA LEU A 325 -7.66 18.22 3.91
C LEU A 325 -8.23 16.84 3.56
N ASN A 326 -9.31 16.79 2.79
CA ASN A 326 -10.13 15.60 2.59
C ASN A 326 -10.46 14.91 3.93
N THR A 327 -11.02 15.69 4.86
CA THR A 327 -11.35 15.19 6.19
C THR A 327 -12.59 14.30 6.11
N VAL A 328 -12.46 13.05 6.56
CA VAL A 328 -13.53 12.04 6.48
C VAL A 328 -14.15 11.73 7.83
N PHE A 329 -13.45 12.03 8.93
CA PHE A 329 -13.93 11.75 10.28
C PHE A 329 -13.30 12.68 11.33
N VAL A 330 -14.04 12.95 12.41
CA VAL A 330 -13.55 13.67 13.59
C VAL A 330 -13.76 12.83 14.86
N THR A 331 -12.73 12.63 15.67
CA THR A 331 -12.85 11.92 16.95
C THR A 331 -12.49 12.82 18.13
N HIS A 332 -13.26 12.76 19.23
CA HIS A 332 -12.98 13.49 20.47
C HIS A 332 -12.48 12.55 21.58
N GLU A 333 -11.43 12.94 22.30
CA GLU A 333 -10.77 12.09 23.30
C GLU A 333 -11.35 12.21 24.73
N GLY A 334 -12.61 12.64 24.88
CA GLY A 334 -13.26 12.88 26.17
C GLY A 334 -12.85 14.17 26.90
N ASP A 335 -13.33 14.32 28.14
CA ASP A 335 -13.26 15.54 28.96
C ASP A 335 -13.75 16.75 28.17
N ILE A 336 -15.03 16.68 27.82
CA ILE A 336 -15.73 17.70 27.05
C ILE A 336 -16.00 18.95 27.92
N VAL A 337 -16.26 18.74 29.21
CA VAL A 337 -16.46 19.79 30.21
C VAL A 337 -15.51 19.59 31.40
N GLU A 338 -15.25 20.65 32.18
CA GLU A 338 -14.48 20.55 33.43
C GLU A 338 -15.35 19.98 34.57
N HIS A 339 -16.63 20.34 34.58
CA HIS A 339 -17.55 19.96 35.63
C HIS A 339 -18.81 19.34 35.05
N GLY A 340 -18.94 18.02 35.16
CA GLY A 340 -20.10 17.27 34.67
C GLY A 340 -21.46 17.76 35.19
N ASP A 341 -21.52 18.48 36.32
CA ASP A 341 -22.75 19.06 36.89
C ASP A 341 -23.02 20.51 36.44
N ASN A 342 -22.11 21.14 35.68
CA ASN A 342 -22.25 22.51 35.22
C ASN A 342 -22.89 22.61 33.83
N LEU A 343 -24.20 22.84 33.79
CA LEU A 343 -24.96 22.95 32.54
C LEU A 343 -24.48 24.07 31.61
N THR A 344 -23.85 25.13 32.13
CA THR A 344 -23.30 26.21 31.27
C THR A 344 -22.11 25.74 30.45
N GLU A 345 -21.30 24.82 30.99
CA GLU A 345 -20.18 24.23 30.25
C GLU A 345 -20.70 23.31 29.16
N TRP A 346 -21.70 22.48 29.48
CA TRP A 346 -22.38 21.63 28.52
C TRP A 346 -23.05 22.41 27.39
N ASP A 347 -23.74 23.52 27.68
CA ASP A 347 -24.35 24.39 26.66
C ASP A 347 -23.29 24.92 25.67
N ARG A 348 -22.11 25.32 26.17
CA ARG A 348 -21.00 25.82 25.34
C ARG A 348 -20.34 24.72 24.51
N ALA A 349 -20.10 23.56 25.12
CA ALA A 349 -19.55 22.40 24.43
C ALA A 349 -20.51 21.93 23.34
N ASN A 350 -21.80 21.82 23.66
CA ASN A 350 -22.84 21.48 22.70
C ASN A 350 -22.91 22.50 21.56
N GLN A 351 -22.84 23.80 21.85
CA GLN A 351 -22.82 24.84 20.82
C GLN A 351 -21.64 24.66 19.85
N SER A 352 -20.45 24.35 20.36
CA SER A 352 -19.25 24.16 19.54
C SER A 352 -19.33 22.87 18.72
N MET A 353 -19.69 21.74 19.35
CA MET A 353 -19.76 20.44 18.68
C MET A 353 -20.91 20.35 17.66
N SER A 354 -22.01 21.09 17.86
CA SER A 354 -23.14 21.10 16.91
C SER A 354 -22.79 21.68 15.53
N LEU A 355 -21.63 22.33 15.38
CA LEU A 355 -21.12 22.75 14.07
C LEU A 355 -20.78 21.55 13.16
N LEU A 356 -20.54 20.37 13.74
CA LEU A 356 -20.24 19.14 13.00
C LEU A 356 -21.49 18.34 12.60
N ASP A 357 -22.65 18.61 13.22
CA ASP A 357 -23.89 17.86 13.01
C ASP A 357 -24.33 17.86 11.54
N GLY A 358 -24.37 16.68 10.92
CA GLY A 358 -24.78 16.53 9.53
C GLY A 358 -23.80 17.11 8.50
N VAL A 359 -22.63 17.57 8.95
CA VAL A 359 -21.56 18.13 8.11
C VAL A 359 -20.45 17.11 7.91
N ILE A 360 -20.03 16.43 8.98
CA ILE A 360 -18.98 15.39 8.93
C ILE A 360 -19.27 14.29 9.96
N PRO A 361 -18.97 13.01 9.67
CA PRO A 361 -19.02 11.96 10.69
C PRO A 361 -18.10 12.29 11.86
N TYR A 362 -18.61 12.11 13.08
CA TYR A 362 -17.81 12.29 14.29
C TYR A 362 -18.26 11.41 15.44
N GLY A 363 -17.37 11.17 16.39
CA GLY A 363 -17.63 10.40 17.61
C GLY A 363 -17.08 11.08 18.87
N VAL A 364 -17.77 10.85 19.99
CA VAL A 364 -17.45 11.41 21.30
C VAL A 364 -17.58 10.32 22.37
N LEU A 365 -16.88 10.51 23.49
CA LEU A 365 -16.92 9.67 24.68
C LEU A 365 -16.80 10.55 25.94
N PRO A 366 -17.29 10.09 27.10
CA PRO A 366 -17.09 10.79 28.36
C PRO A 366 -15.69 10.52 28.95
N GLY A 367 -14.97 11.59 29.29
CA GLY A 367 -13.78 11.54 30.15
C GLY A 367 -14.15 11.67 31.63
N ASN A 368 -13.20 11.62 32.55
CA ASN A 368 -13.49 11.63 34.00
C ASN A 368 -14.13 12.92 34.53
N HIS A 369 -13.98 14.06 33.85
CA HIS A 369 -14.61 15.32 34.23
C HIS A 369 -16.05 15.46 33.73
N ASP A 370 -16.45 14.63 32.76
CA ASP A 370 -17.82 14.60 32.23
C ASP A 370 -18.81 13.86 33.17
N PHE A 371 -18.29 13.16 34.18
CA PHE A 371 -19.09 12.45 35.18
C PHE A 371 -19.47 13.36 36.36
N VAL A 372 -20.68 13.15 36.90
CA VAL A 372 -21.04 13.61 38.25
C VAL A 372 -20.85 12.44 39.22
N GLY A 373 -19.62 12.29 39.73
CA GLY A 373 -19.21 11.09 40.44
C GLY A 373 -18.96 9.93 39.48
N TRP A 374 -19.98 9.10 39.22
CA TRP A 374 -19.95 8.01 38.21
C TRP A 374 -21.20 8.04 37.32
N ASP A 375 -21.90 9.18 37.31
CA ASP A 375 -23.13 9.38 36.55
C ASP A 375 -22.85 10.23 35.30
N THR A 376 -23.16 9.70 34.12
CA THR A 376 -23.04 10.33 32.80
C THR A 376 -24.37 10.91 32.30
N THR A 377 -25.38 11.07 33.17
CA THR A 377 -26.70 11.59 32.80
C THR A 377 -26.62 12.90 32.01
N ASN A 378 -25.80 13.86 32.44
CA ASN A 378 -25.66 15.13 31.72
C ASN A 378 -24.97 14.93 30.36
N TYR A 379 -23.90 14.15 30.27
CA TYR A 379 -23.30 13.78 28.98
C TYR A 379 -24.35 13.20 28.02
N ASN A 380 -25.19 12.28 28.49
CA ASN A 380 -26.24 11.65 27.69
C ASN A 380 -27.46 12.55 27.43
N ILE A 381 -27.59 13.71 28.08
CA ILE A 381 -28.60 14.72 27.69
C ILE A 381 -28.12 15.52 26.48
N TYR A 382 -26.83 15.88 26.42
CA TYR A 382 -26.27 16.71 25.35
C TYR A 382 -25.74 15.90 24.16
N PHE A 383 -25.24 14.69 24.42
CA PHE A 383 -24.71 13.77 23.42
C PHE A 383 -25.36 12.37 23.48
N PRO A 384 -26.72 12.27 23.49
CA PRO A 384 -27.41 10.98 23.47
C PRO A 384 -27.16 10.21 22.17
N TYR A 385 -27.31 8.88 22.20
CA TYR A 385 -27.20 8.06 20.99
C TYR A 385 -28.25 8.47 19.92
N THR A 386 -29.41 8.98 20.34
CA THR A 386 -30.49 9.46 19.45
C THR A 386 -30.10 10.69 18.63
N ARG A 387 -29.04 11.42 19.04
CA ARG A 387 -28.44 12.47 18.22
C ARG A 387 -27.82 11.90 16.94
N TYR A 388 -27.33 10.66 17.01
CA TYR A 388 -26.50 10.02 16.00
C TYR A 388 -27.18 8.88 15.24
N GLU A 389 -28.13 8.16 15.86
CA GLU A 389 -28.78 6.95 15.30
C GLU A 389 -29.45 7.16 13.94
N LYS A 390 -29.78 8.41 13.61
CA LYS A 390 -30.35 8.81 12.32
C LYS A 390 -29.35 8.78 11.16
N TYR A 391 -28.05 8.74 11.45
CA TYR A 391 -26.99 8.73 10.45
C TYR A 391 -26.52 7.30 10.20
N SER A 392 -26.36 6.94 8.91
CA SER A 392 -25.92 5.60 8.50
C SER A 392 -24.52 5.22 8.98
N TRP A 393 -23.66 6.22 9.24
CA TRP A 393 -22.31 6.01 9.77
C TRP A 393 -22.29 5.68 11.27
N TYR A 394 -23.40 5.83 12.00
CA TYR A 394 -23.46 5.47 13.42
C TYR A 394 -23.81 3.99 13.56
N GLY A 395 -22.84 3.17 13.94
CA GLY A 395 -22.98 1.71 13.97
C GLY A 395 -23.77 1.19 15.18
N GLY A 396 -23.72 1.91 16.31
CA GLY A 396 -24.47 1.55 17.51
C GLY A 396 -23.73 1.88 18.80
N HIS A 397 -24.30 1.43 19.91
CA HIS A 397 -23.80 1.68 21.26
C HIS A 397 -23.97 0.47 22.18
N TYR A 398 -23.25 0.49 23.29
CA TYR A 398 -23.43 -0.44 24.38
C TYR A 398 -24.54 0.04 25.32
N GLY A 399 -25.40 -0.85 25.79
CA GLY A 399 -26.41 -0.52 26.80
C GLY A 399 -27.53 0.40 26.29
N THR A 400 -27.92 1.38 27.10
CA THR A 400 -29.04 2.31 26.83
C THR A 400 -28.60 3.77 26.67
N ASP A 401 -27.30 4.02 26.73
CA ASP A 401 -26.66 5.32 26.69
C ASP A 401 -25.58 5.35 25.59
N ASN A 402 -24.88 6.47 25.46
CA ASN A 402 -23.88 6.72 24.43
C ASN A 402 -22.44 6.72 24.99
N ASP A 403 -22.23 6.15 26.18
CA ASP A 403 -20.94 6.20 26.87
C ASP A 403 -19.89 5.36 26.11
N ASN A 404 -20.34 4.28 25.48
CA ASN A 404 -19.54 3.45 24.60
C ASN A 404 -20.30 3.27 23.28
N ASN A 405 -19.68 3.67 22.16
CA ASN A 405 -20.32 3.70 20.85
C ASN A 405 -19.32 3.39 19.73
N TYR A 406 -19.81 3.16 18.51
CA TYR A 406 -18.94 2.98 17.35
C TYR A 406 -19.52 3.57 16.07
N GLN A 407 -18.63 3.96 15.16
CA GLN A 407 -18.98 4.50 13.84
C GLN A 407 -18.26 3.75 12.73
N LEU A 408 -18.89 3.77 11.56
CA LEU A 408 -18.44 3.15 10.32
C LEU A 408 -18.26 4.23 9.26
N PHE A 409 -17.14 4.21 8.55
CA PHE A 409 -16.92 5.07 7.38
C PHE A 409 -15.97 4.37 6.40
N SER A 410 -15.89 4.90 5.19
CA SER A 410 -14.99 4.40 4.16
C SER A 410 -14.22 5.57 3.54
N ALA A 411 -12.94 5.37 3.25
CA ALA A 411 -12.09 6.37 2.62
C ALA A 411 -11.00 5.69 1.79
N ALA A 412 -10.69 6.24 0.62
CA ALA A 412 -9.68 5.71 -0.29
C ALA A 412 -9.83 4.20 -0.61
N GLY A 413 -11.08 3.73 -0.77
CA GLY A 413 -11.39 2.32 -1.04
C GLY A 413 -11.21 1.38 0.15
N MET A 414 -11.00 1.92 1.36
CA MET A 414 -10.84 1.16 2.60
C MET A 414 -12.02 1.41 3.55
N ASP A 415 -12.43 0.36 4.24
CA ASP A 415 -13.46 0.40 5.28
C ASP A 415 -12.84 0.55 6.67
N PHE A 416 -13.40 1.47 7.46
CA PHE A 416 -12.96 1.74 8.82
C PHE A 416 -14.09 1.54 9.83
N ILE A 417 -13.66 1.27 11.07
CA ILE A 417 -14.48 1.30 12.27
C ILE A 417 -13.73 2.08 13.35
N ILE A 418 -14.41 3.01 14.03
CA ILE A 418 -13.89 3.66 15.24
C ILE A 418 -14.79 3.28 16.40
N VAL A 419 -14.20 2.73 17.47
CA VAL A 419 -14.90 2.41 18.73
C VAL A 419 -14.49 3.44 19.79
N HIS A 420 -15.47 4.09 20.39
CA HIS A 420 -15.31 5.06 21.47
C HIS A 420 -15.68 4.41 22.78
N LEU A 421 -14.75 4.43 23.74
CA LEU A 421 -14.94 3.85 25.06
C LEU A 421 -14.82 4.93 26.13
N GLU A 422 -15.72 4.88 27.11
CA GLU A 422 -15.72 5.75 28.29
C GLU A 422 -14.35 5.76 29.02
N TYR A 423 -14.12 6.71 29.93
CA TYR A 423 -12.86 6.85 30.67
C TYR A 423 -12.30 5.54 31.27
N THR A 424 -13.18 4.74 31.88
CA THR A 424 -12.82 3.47 32.53
C THR A 424 -13.82 2.37 32.16
N PRO A 425 -13.73 1.78 30.96
CA PRO A 425 -14.72 0.81 30.51
C PRO A 425 -14.64 -0.47 31.36
N GLY A 426 -15.78 -0.91 31.88
CA GLY A 426 -15.88 -2.16 32.64
C GLY A 426 -15.73 -3.41 31.75
N PRO A 427 -15.52 -4.61 32.35
CA PRO A 427 -15.41 -5.86 31.59
C PRO A 427 -16.56 -6.12 30.59
N PRO A 428 -17.84 -5.82 30.90
CA PRO A 428 -18.92 -5.98 29.92
C PRO A 428 -18.80 -5.07 28.69
N ALA A 429 -18.41 -3.80 28.88
CA ALA A 429 -18.20 -2.86 27.77
C ALA A 429 -17.00 -3.28 26.91
N LEU A 430 -15.91 -3.74 27.53
CA LEU A 430 -14.75 -4.28 26.81
C LEU A 430 -15.09 -5.56 26.03
N ALA A 431 -15.91 -6.45 26.60
CA ALA A 431 -16.38 -7.65 25.90
C ALA A 431 -17.27 -7.29 24.69
N TRP A 432 -18.14 -6.29 24.85
CA TRP A 432 -18.93 -5.74 23.75
C TRP A 432 -18.04 -5.14 22.66
N ALA A 433 -17.05 -4.31 23.02
CA ALA A 433 -16.12 -3.71 22.08
C ALA A 433 -15.34 -4.77 21.30
N ASN A 434 -14.87 -5.82 21.99
CA ASN A 434 -14.21 -6.95 21.33
C ASN A 434 -15.15 -7.66 20.33
N GLN A 435 -16.42 -7.88 20.71
CA GLN A 435 -17.42 -8.46 19.82
C GLN A 435 -17.68 -7.57 18.59
N VAL A 436 -17.76 -6.25 18.77
CA VAL A 436 -17.90 -5.29 17.67
C VAL A 436 -16.71 -5.40 16.71
N LEU A 437 -15.48 -5.37 17.22
CA LEU A 437 -14.29 -5.50 16.37
C LEU A 437 -14.21 -6.85 15.66
N THR A 438 -14.59 -7.94 16.33
CA THR A 438 -14.66 -9.28 15.74
C THR A 438 -15.73 -9.38 14.64
N ASN A 439 -16.91 -8.81 14.86
CA ASN A 439 -18.00 -8.81 13.88
C ASN A 439 -17.70 -7.94 12.65
N HIS A 440 -16.76 -7.00 12.79
CA HIS A 440 -16.28 -6.11 11.75
C HIS A 440 -14.79 -6.36 11.43
N SER A 441 -14.36 -7.63 11.47
CA SER A 441 -12.97 -8.02 11.20
C SER A 441 -12.47 -7.61 9.81
N ASN A 442 -13.39 -7.39 8.86
CA ASN A 442 -13.12 -6.88 7.52
C ASN A 442 -12.86 -5.36 7.45
N ARG A 443 -12.99 -4.63 8.57
CA ARG A 443 -12.80 -3.17 8.67
C ARG A 443 -11.59 -2.83 9.51
N ARG A 444 -10.84 -1.80 9.12
CA ARG A 444 -9.67 -1.26 9.82
C ARG A 444 -10.11 -0.52 11.09
N ALA A 445 -9.65 -0.98 12.25
CA ALA A 445 -10.16 -0.56 13.54
C ALA A 445 -9.27 0.43 14.29
N ILE A 446 -9.90 1.49 14.78
CA ILE A 446 -9.34 2.52 15.66
C ILE A 446 -10.15 2.50 16.95
N VAL A 447 -9.49 2.65 18.10
CA VAL A 447 -10.15 2.81 19.40
C VAL A 447 -9.81 4.19 19.96
N THR A 448 -10.82 4.92 20.45
CA THR A 448 -10.60 6.18 21.19
C THR A 448 -11.10 5.98 22.61
N SER A 449 -10.31 6.38 23.61
CA SER A 449 -10.72 6.43 25.01
C SER A 449 -9.94 7.51 25.74
N HIS A 450 -10.48 8.05 26.83
CA HIS A 450 -9.87 9.22 27.46
C HIS A 450 -8.47 8.93 28.03
N SER A 451 -8.27 7.81 28.75
CA SER A 451 -7.01 7.51 29.43
C SER A 451 -6.34 6.25 28.91
N VAL A 452 -5.30 6.43 28.06
CA VAL A 452 -4.63 5.32 27.37
C VAL A 452 -3.14 5.21 27.75
N VAL A 453 -2.33 6.24 27.46
CA VAL A 453 -0.89 6.23 27.74
C VAL A 453 -0.44 7.51 28.43
N ASN A 454 0.67 7.42 29.18
CA ASN A 454 1.38 8.55 29.74
C ASN A 454 2.34 9.18 28.71
N ARG A 455 2.91 10.35 29.04
CA ARG A 455 3.88 11.07 28.17
C ARG A 455 5.11 10.24 27.78
N ASP A 456 5.52 9.31 28.65
CA ASP A 456 6.66 8.41 28.41
C ASP A 456 6.28 7.14 27.62
N GLY A 457 5.02 7.02 27.20
CA GLY A 457 4.48 5.87 26.48
C GLY A 457 4.06 4.68 27.37
N SER A 458 4.25 4.78 28.69
CA SER A 458 3.74 3.76 29.62
C SER A 458 2.21 3.75 29.67
N TRP A 459 1.61 2.57 29.88
CA TRP A 459 0.16 2.46 29.98
C TRP A 459 -0.39 3.16 31.22
N THR A 460 -1.56 3.78 31.09
CA THR A 460 -2.42 4.05 32.25
C THR A 460 -3.15 2.76 32.65
N SER A 461 -3.79 2.74 33.84
CA SER A 461 -4.55 1.54 34.26
C SER A 461 -5.74 1.23 33.32
N PRO A 462 -6.54 2.22 32.87
CA PRO A 462 -7.59 1.96 31.89
C PRO A 462 -7.02 1.55 30.53
N GLY A 463 -5.98 2.23 30.05
CA GLY A 463 -5.30 1.91 28.79
C GLY A 463 -4.75 0.48 28.73
N ALA A 464 -4.13 0.02 29.82
CA ALA A 464 -3.68 -1.38 29.92
C ALA A 464 -4.85 -2.37 29.84
N SER A 465 -6.02 -2.03 30.39
CA SER A 465 -7.21 -2.88 30.35
C SER A 465 -7.82 -2.96 28.95
N ILE A 466 -7.93 -1.81 28.28
CA ILE A 466 -8.40 -1.70 26.89
C ILE A 466 -7.47 -2.47 25.96
N PHE A 467 -6.16 -2.21 26.02
CA PHE A 467 -5.18 -2.88 25.17
C PHE A 467 -5.22 -4.40 25.36
N ASN A 468 -5.23 -4.88 26.61
CA ASN A 468 -5.26 -6.32 26.85
C ASN A 468 -6.56 -7.00 26.41
N ALA A 469 -7.69 -6.29 26.41
CA ALA A 469 -8.96 -6.84 25.95
C ALA A 469 -9.08 -6.88 24.42
N LEU A 470 -8.41 -5.96 23.70
CA LEU A 470 -8.67 -5.75 22.27
C LEU A 470 -7.48 -6.08 21.35
N LYS A 471 -6.26 -6.20 21.86
CA LYS A 471 -5.04 -6.39 21.05
C LYS A 471 -5.02 -7.64 20.16
N ASP A 472 -5.84 -8.65 20.48
CA ASP A 472 -5.92 -9.88 19.72
C ASP A 472 -6.84 -9.76 18.49
N ASN A 473 -7.52 -8.62 18.30
CA ASN A 473 -8.27 -8.33 17.08
C ASN A 473 -7.28 -7.93 15.97
N PRO A 474 -7.18 -8.68 14.86
CA PRO A 474 -6.18 -8.44 13.81
C PRO A 474 -6.42 -7.15 13.04
N ASN A 475 -7.61 -6.58 13.14
CA ASN A 475 -7.98 -5.34 12.47
C ASN A 475 -7.70 -4.07 13.31
N LEU A 476 -7.37 -4.18 14.60
CA LEU A 476 -7.01 -3.04 15.44
C LEU A 476 -5.59 -2.55 15.14
N PHE A 477 -5.42 -1.28 14.78
CA PHE A 477 -4.10 -0.72 14.49
C PHE A 477 -3.79 0.59 15.21
N LEU A 478 -4.80 1.26 15.78
CA LEU A 478 -4.63 2.57 16.39
C LEU A 478 -5.50 2.74 17.65
N ILE A 479 -4.90 3.27 18.72
CA ILE A 479 -5.58 3.67 19.95
C ILE A 479 -5.25 5.13 20.27
N LEU A 480 -6.26 5.95 20.55
CA LEU A 480 -6.15 7.39 20.81
C LEU A 480 -6.63 7.74 22.22
N GLY A 481 -6.01 8.73 22.86
CA GLY A 481 -6.45 9.24 24.16
C GLY A 481 -5.82 10.56 24.59
N GLY A 482 -6.43 11.20 25.59
CA GLY A 482 -6.24 12.63 25.89
C GLY A 482 -6.17 13.01 27.38
N HIS A 483 -6.04 12.08 28.31
CA HIS A 483 -6.13 12.36 29.76
C HIS A 483 -4.89 13.02 30.42
N VAL A 484 -3.70 12.72 29.92
CA VAL A 484 -2.45 13.16 30.56
C VAL A 484 -1.93 14.39 29.81
N PRO A 485 -1.89 15.60 30.41
CA PRO A 485 -1.50 16.82 29.70
C PRO A 485 -0.20 16.61 28.94
N GLY A 486 -0.07 16.96 27.67
CA GLY A 486 1.11 16.75 26.84
C GLY A 486 0.94 15.74 25.70
N GLU A 487 2.05 15.21 25.21
CA GLU A 487 2.09 14.27 24.09
C GLU A 487 2.89 13.03 24.50
N GLY A 488 2.49 11.87 23.98
CA GLY A 488 3.12 10.58 24.22
C GLY A 488 2.74 9.60 23.12
N ARG A 489 3.55 8.57 22.91
CA ARG A 489 3.25 7.52 21.93
C ARG A 489 3.92 6.21 22.31
N ARG A 490 3.35 5.11 21.83
CA ARG A 490 3.90 3.77 21.89
C ARG A 490 3.48 2.97 20.65
N THR A 491 4.24 1.92 20.34
CA THR A 491 3.93 0.96 19.30
C THR A 491 4.15 -0.44 19.85
N ASP A 492 3.18 -1.32 19.66
CA ASP A 492 3.23 -2.72 20.08
C ASP A 492 3.04 -3.62 18.85
N VAL A 493 3.75 -4.75 18.80
CA VAL A 493 3.55 -5.79 17.78
C VAL A 493 2.98 -7.03 18.46
N VAL A 494 1.76 -7.42 18.07
CA VAL A 494 1.02 -8.55 18.65
C VAL A 494 0.64 -9.50 17.52
N SER A 495 1.17 -10.72 17.54
CA SER A 495 0.90 -11.73 16.49
C SER A 495 1.14 -11.25 15.06
N GLY A 496 2.14 -10.36 14.86
CA GLY A 496 2.45 -9.76 13.56
C GLY A 496 1.66 -8.49 13.23
N ASN A 497 0.61 -8.17 13.99
CA ASN A 497 -0.16 -6.94 13.85
C ASN A 497 0.49 -5.78 14.63
N THR A 498 0.59 -4.61 14.02
CA THR A 498 1.20 -3.41 14.63
C THR A 498 0.11 -2.48 15.16
N ILE A 499 0.15 -2.17 16.46
CA ILE A 499 -0.81 -1.30 17.14
C ILE A 499 -0.08 -0.07 17.65
N HIS A 500 -0.48 1.11 17.18
CA HIS A 500 -0.01 2.40 17.68
C HIS A 500 -0.94 2.91 18.78
N SER A 501 -0.40 3.46 19.87
CA SER A 501 -1.21 4.20 20.84
C SER A 501 -0.64 5.60 21.06
N LEU A 502 -1.49 6.61 20.92
CA LEU A 502 -1.10 8.02 20.92
C LEU A 502 -1.80 8.79 22.05
N LEU A 503 -1.07 9.70 22.66
CA LEU A 503 -1.57 10.70 23.60
C LEU A 503 -1.56 12.09 22.96
N ALA A 504 -2.69 12.80 23.02
CA ALA A 504 -2.83 14.20 22.65
C ALA A 504 -3.62 14.99 23.70
N ASP A 505 -2.95 15.68 24.60
CA ASP A 505 -3.64 16.55 25.54
C ASP A 505 -2.99 17.93 25.58
N TYR A 506 -3.74 18.94 25.15
CA TYR A 506 -3.26 20.31 25.07
C TYR A 506 -3.92 21.25 26.07
N GLN A 507 -4.75 20.74 26.98
CA GLN A 507 -5.58 21.53 27.89
C GLN A 507 -4.74 22.49 28.76
N MET A 508 -3.52 22.09 29.15
CA MET A 508 -2.62 22.89 29.99
C MET A 508 -1.50 23.61 29.22
N MET A 509 -1.51 23.60 27.88
CA MET A 509 -0.46 24.22 27.09
C MET A 509 -0.63 25.75 26.98
N GLY A 510 0.49 26.47 26.87
CA GLY A 510 0.53 27.93 26.76
C GLY A 510 0.74 28.66 28.09
N SER A 511 0.79 30.00 28.02
CA SER A 511 0.87 30.89 29.18
C SER A 511 -0.19 32.00 29.05
N PRO A 512 -1.19 32.08 29.95
CA PRO A 512 -1.44 31.16 31.07
C PRO A 512 -1.81 29.74 30.58
N ARG A 513 -1.62 28.71 31.43
CA ARG A 513 -1.81 27.28 31.13
C ARG A 513 -3.29 26.90 30.94
N ASN A 514 -3.90 27.44 29.89
CA ASN A 514 -5.34 27.33 29.64
C ASN A 514 -5.62 26.87 28.19
N GLY A 515 -4.66 26.17 27.57
CA GLY A 515 -4.73 25.47 26.28
C GLY A 515 -4.91 26.35 25.04
N GLU A 516 -4.01 26.28 24.07
CA GLU A 516 -4.00 27.19 22.91
C GLU A 516 -4.89 26.71 21.73
N GLY A 517 -5.89 25.85 21.97
CA GLY A 517 -6.81 25.37 20.94
C GLY A 517 -6.17 24.45 19.91
N TYR A 518 -5.17 23.67 20.28
CA TYR A 518 -4.54 22.70 19.37
C TYR A 518 -5.45 21.50 19.10
N LEU A 519 -5.36 20.95 17.90
CA LEU A 519 -5.93 19.68 17.48
C LEU A 519 -4.87 18.88 16.71
N ARG A 520 -5.11 17.59 16.54
CA ARG A 520 -4.20 16.72 15.79
C ARG A 520 -4.82 16.31 14.45
N ILE A 521 -4.01 16.44 13.40
CA ILE A 521 -4.33 16.14 12.00
C ILE A 521 -3.60 14.85 11.65
N MET A 522 -4.36 13.80 11.33
CA MET A 522 -3.84 12.50 10.92
C MET A 522 -4.17 12.26 9.46
N THR A 523 -3.21 12.47 8.57
CA THR A 523 -3.37 12.31 7.12
C THR A 523 -2.86 10.95 6.69
N PHE A 524 -3.75 10.14 6.15
CA PHE A 524 -3.47 8.82 5.60
C PHE A 524 -3.07 8.96 4.14
N VAL A 525 -1.93 8.37 3.78
CA VAL A 525 -1.33 8.45 2.44
C VAL A 525 -1.15 7.03 1.89
N PRO A 526 -2.15 6.47 1.19
CA PRO A 526 -2.14 5.09 0.71
C PRO A 526 -0.93 4.76 -0.17
N LYS A 527 -0.53 5.68 -1.05
CA LYS A 527 0.65 5.55 -1.94
C LYS A 527 1.93 5.20 -1.17
N GLU A 528 2.07 5.72 0.05
CA GLU A 528 3.29 5.59 0.85
C GLU A 528 3.15 4.57 1.98
N ASN A 529 1.95 4.00 2.20
CA ASN A 529 1.65 3.19 3.38
C ASN A 529 1.99 3.92 4.70
N LYS A 530 1.65 5.22 4.78
CA LYS A 530 1.98 6.07 5.93
C LYS A 530 0.81 6.90 6.44
N ILE A 531 0.83 7.17 7.75
CA ILE A 531 -0.03 8.17 8.41
C ILE A 531 0.86 9.31 8.89
N TYR A 532 0.66 10.50 8.35
CA TYR A 532 1.32 11.72 8.81
C TYR A 532 0.52 12.37 9.93
N VAL A 533 1.16 12.54 11.09
CA VAL A 533 0.56 13.15 12.27
C VAL A 533 1.15 14.53 12.49
N ARG A 534 0.30 15.56 12.50
CA ARG A 534 0.68 16.96 12.73
C ARG A 534 -0.25 17.62 13.74
N THR A 535 0.30 18.45 14.63
CA THR A 535 -0.49 19.22 15.60
C THR A 535 -0.60 20.67 15.16
N TYR A 536 -1.83 21.21 15.13
CA TYR A 536 -2.14 22.56 14.63
C TYR A 536 -3.11 23.29 15.56
N SER A 537 -2.89 24.59 15.78
CA SER A 537 -3.83 25.45 16.51
C SER A 537 -4.52 26.42 15.55
N PRO A 538 -5.85 26.34 15.38
CA PRO A 538 -6.62 27.34 14.65
C PRO A 538 -6.61 28.72 15.32
N VAL A 539 -6.47 28.77 16.65
CA VAL A 539 -6.42 30.01 17.43
C VAL A 539 -5.13 30.78 17.15
N LEU A 540 -4.00 30.07 17.02
CA LEU A 540 -2.69 30.67 16.79
C LEU A 540 -2.26 30.65 15.32
N ASN A 541 -3.00 29.94 14.47
CA ASN A 541 -2.67 29.69 13.08
C ASN A 541 -1.23 29.19 12.90
N ARG A 542 -0.85 28.16 13.66
CA ARG A 542 0.51 27.59 13.62
C ARG A 542 0.53 26.09 13.90
N TYR A 543 1.49 25.42 13.28
CA TYR A 543 1.86 24.04 13.60
C TYR A 543 2.83 23.98 14.77
N MET A 544 2.75 22.91 15.55
CA MET A 544 3.88 22.47 16.37
C MET A 544 4.86 21.68 15.49
N ILE A 545 6.16 21.86 15.73
CA ILE A 545 7.23 21.27 14.91
C ILE A 545 8.13 20.30 15.70
N SER A 546 7.75 19.98 16.95
CA SER A 546 8.51 19.02 17.75
C SER A 546 8.32 17.60 17.20
N ALA A 547 9.26 16.69 17.47
CA ALA A 547 9.16 15.29 17.05
C ALA A 547 7.92 14.56 17.63
N SER A 548 7.37 15.04 18.74
CA SER A 548 6.14 14.51 19.34
C SER A 548 4.85 15.06 18.72
N SER A 549 4.97 16.12 17.92
CA SER A 549 3.84 16.84 17.30
C SER A 549 3.88 16.80 15.77
N HIS A 550 4.97 16.27 15.19
CA HIS A 550 5.17 16.07 13.76
C HIS A 550 5.93 14.75 13.55
N PHE A 551 5.22 13.71 13.14
CA PHE A 551 5.82 12.39 12.88
C PHE A 551 5.00 11.59 11.87
N GLU A 552 5.54 10.45 11.46
CA GLU A 552 4.87 9.48 10.59
C GLU A 552 4.72 8.14 11.32
N LEU A 553 3.70 7.38 10.93
CA LEU A 553 3.46 6.00 11.34
C LEU A 553 3.37 5.13 10.09
N ASP A 554 4.04 3.99 10.11
CA ASP A 554 3.91 2.99 9.05
C ASP A 554 2.56 2.28 9.20
N TYR A 555 1.79 2.26 8.12
CA TYR A 555 0.49 1.61 8.10
C TYR A 555 0.17 1.08 6.69
N PRO A 556 0.23 -0.24 6.47
CA PRO A 556 -0.07 -0.85 5.18
C PRO A 556 -1.52 -0.56 4.76
N MET A 557 -1.70 0.22 3.71
CA MET A 557 -2.98 0.55 3.06
C MET A 557 -3.08 -0.05 1.66
N VAL A 558 -1.93 -0.24 1.00
CA VAL A 558 -1.77 -0.86 -0.31
C VAL A 558 -0.83 -2.05 -0.16
N SER A 559 -1.30 -3.22 -0.59
CA SER A 559 -0.48 -4.42 -0.77
C SER A 559 0.13 -4.42 -2.17
N TYR A 560 1.43 -4.68 -2.26
CA TYR A 560 2.16 -4.71 -3.53
C TYR A 560 2.55 -6.14 -3.88
N ASN A 561 2.10 -6.60 -5.05
CA ASN A 561 2.36 -7.95 -5.56
C ASN A 561 3.44 -7.91 -6.63
N HIS A 562 4.26 -8.96 -6.67
CA HIS A 562 5.27 -9.13 -7.72
C HIS A 562 4.58 -9.37 -9.07
N LEU A 563 4.91 -8.53 -10.07
CA LEU A 563 4.35 -8.61 -11.42
C LEU A 563 5.26 -9.34 -12.40
N GLY A 564 6.58 -9.34 -12.14
CA GLY A 564 7.58 -9.95 -13.01
C GLY A 564 8.98 -9.37 -12.79
N THR A 565 10.00 -10.09 -13.29
CA THR A 565 11.41 -9.67 -13.21
C THR A 565 12.06 -9.75 -14.59
N GLN A 566 12.72 -8.67 -14.99
CA GLN A 566 13.65 -8.67 -16.12
C GLN A 566 15.08 -8.85 -15.60
N THR A 567 15.86 -9.74 -16.21
CA THR A 567 17.19 -10.09 -15.71
C THR A 567 18.29 -9.76 -16.71
N ARG A 568 19.48 -9.49 -16.17
CA ARG A 568 20.74 -9.27 -16.91
C ARG A 568 20.66 -8.15 -17.94
N LEU A 569 20.03 -7.05 -17.56
CA LEU A 569 19.96 -5.85 -18.38
C LEU A 569 21.30 -5.11 -18.33
N SER A 570 21.79 -4.64 -19.47
CA SER A 570 22.94 -3.73 -19.51
C SER A 570 22.57 -2.35 -18.96
N SER A 571 23.50 -1.68 -18.29
CA SER A 571 23.35 -0.27 -17.91
C SER A 571 22.89 0.59 -19.10
N GLY A 572 21.86 1.41 -18.89
CA GLY A 572 21.21 2.25 -19.91
C GLY A 572 20.05 1.58 -20.67
N SER A 573 19.67 0.34 -20.31
CA SER A 573 18.55 -0.37 -20.96
C SER A 573 17.19 0.02 -20.38
N PHE A 574 16.13 -0.29 -21.14
CA PHE A 574 14.75 -0.24 -20.66
C PHE A 574 14.33 -1.59 -20.07
N ALA A 575 13.53 -1.54 -19.01
CA ALA A 575 12.83 -2.69 -18.46
C ALA A 575 11.33 -2.44 -18.54
N THR A 576 10.59 -3.40 -19.12
CA THR A 576 9.14 -3.28 -19.38
C THR A 576 8.34 -4.47 -18.85
N GLN A 577 7.31 -4.23 -18.04
CA GLN A 577 6.38 -5.26 -17.57
C GLN A 577 4.93 -4.88 -17.92
N THR A 578 4.15 -5.80 -18.50
CA THR A 578 2.71 -5.53 -18.70
C THR A 578 1.93 -5.91 -17.45
N TRP A 579 1.11 -4.99 -16.95
CA TRP A 579 0.16 -5.22 -15.86
C TRP A 579 -1.25 -5.36 -16.45
N TYR A 580 -1.86 -6.52 -16.25
CA TYR A 580 -3.19 -6.88 -16.75
C TYR A 580 -4.24 -6.81 -15.62
N GLY A 581 -5.52 -6.73 -15.98
CA GLY A 581 -6.62 -6.86 -15.00
C GLY A 581 -6.78 -5.65 -14.07
N LEU A 582 -6.32 -4.47 -14.48
CA LEU A 582 -6.39 -3.28 -13.65
C LEU A 582 -7.85 -2.85 -13.45
N ILE A 583 -8.26 -2.75 -12.18
CA ILE A 583 -9.60 -2.30 -11.77
C ILE A 583 -9.93 -0.94 -12.42
N PRO A 584 -11.00 -0.79 -13.22
CA PRO A 584 -11.36 0.50 -13.83
C PRO A 584 -11.63 1.61 -12.82
N GLY A 585 -11.43 2.87 -13.24
CA GLY A 585 -11.71 4.06 -12.43
C GLY A 585 -10.99 4.10 -11.07
N SER A 586 -9.89 3.36 -10.94
CA SER A 586 -9.24 3.10 -9.66
C SER A 586 -7.77 3.52 -9.69
N SER A 587 -7.22 3.86 -8.52
CA SER A 587 -5.80 4.17 -8.38
C SER A 587 -4.96 2.91 -8.28
N HIS A 588 -3.90 2.86 -9.09
CA HIS A 588 -2.87 1.82 -9.09
C HIS A 588 -1.53 2.44 -8.72
N TYR A 589 -0.77 1.71 -7.93
CA TYR A 589 0.52 2.07 -7.40
C TYR A 589 1.54 1.03 -7.82
N TRP A 590 2.73 1.44 -8.18
CA TRP A 590 3.79 0.51 -8.54
C TRP A 590 5.16 1.08 -8.28
N TYR A 591 6.12 0.19 -8.05
CA TYR A 591 7.53 0.52 -7.90
C TYR A 591 8.37 -0.62 -8.48
N VAL A 592 9.67 -0.39 -8.56
CA VAL A 592 10.63 -1.43 -8.93
C VAL A 592 11.73 -1.56 -7.89
N ASP A 593 12.14 -2.80 -7.66
CA ASP A 593 13.41 -3.11 -7.00
C ASP A 593 14.44 -3.48 -8.06
N VAL A 594 15.64 -2.96 -7.88
CA VAL A 594 16.73 -3.11 -8.83
C VAL A 594 17.94 -3.64 -8.09
N VAL A 595 18.54 -4.70 -8.63
CA VAL A 595 19.67 -5.40 -8.04
C VAL A 595 20.77 -5.52 -9.08
N ASP A 596 21.98 -5.09 -8.74
CA ASP A 596 23.15 -5.28 -9.60
C ASP A 596 23.78 -6.68 -9.42
N ALA A 597 24.77 -7.01 -10.24
CA ALA A 597 25.51 -8.28 -10.14
C ALA A 597 26.29 -8.46 -8.82
N ASN A 598 26.52 -7.38 -8.06
CA ASN A 598 27.21 -7.37 -6.76
C ASN A 598 26.25 -7.42 -5.56
N SER A 599 24.95 -7.58 -5.79
CA SER A 599 23.88 -7.55 -4.78
C SER A 599 23.64 -6.19 -4.12
N MET A 600 24.10 -5.09 -4.74
CA MET A 600 23.66 -3.75 -4.38
C MET A 600 22.23 -3.56 -4.86
N THR A 601 21.41 -2.93 -4.02
CA THR A 601 19.97 -2.78 -4.28
C THR A 601 19.56 -1.32 -4.28
N ALA A 602 18.57 -0.99 -5.11
CA ALA A 602 17.87 0.28 -5.09
C ALA A 602 16.38 0.06 -5.34
N THR A 603 15.55 0.77 -4.59
CA THR A 603 14.09 0.78 -4.76
C THR A 603 13.68 2.14 -5.32
N SER A 604 12.82 2.14 -6.34
CA SER A 604 12.30 3.39 -6.89
C SER A 604 11.36 4.11 -5.93
N LYS A 605 11.00 5.37 -6.25
CA LYS A 605 9.77 5.94 -5.66
C LYS A 605 8.56 5.11 -6.11
N VAL A 606 7.50 5.13 -5.30
CA VAL A 606 6.20 4.63 -5.74
C VAL A 606 5.63 5.61 -6.75
N TRP A 607 5.27 5.10 -7.92
CA TRP A 607 4.53 5.81 -8.94
C TRP A 607 3.06 5.41 -8.91
N SER A 608 2.19 6.26 -9.43
CA SER A 608 0.76 5.96 -9.50
C SER A 608 0.15 6.29 -10.86
N PHE A 609 -0.98 5.68 -11.17
CA PHE A 609 -1.85 6.10 -12.27
C PHE A 609 -3.30 5.70 -11.98
N ILE A 610 -4.25 6.24 -12.74
CA ILE A 610 -5.69 5.93 -12.64
C ILE A 610 -6.16 5.35 -13.96
N THR A 611 -6.84 4.21 -13.89
CA THR A 611 -7.47 3.58 -15.05
C THR A 611 -8.72 4.31 -15.50
N SER A 612 -9.02 4.21 -16.79
CA SER A 612 -10.29 4.63 -17.40
C SER A 612 -11.47 3.80 -16.89
N GLY A 613 -12.67 4.38 -16.90
CA GLY A 613 -13.91 3.73 -16.46
C GLY A 613 -14.38 4.22 -15.08
N GLN A 614 -15.42 3.58 -14.55
CA GLN A 614 -15.92 3.81 -13.20
C GLN A 614 -15.46 2.68 -12.29
N PRO A 615 -15.12 2.95 -11.02
CA PRO A 615 -14.80 1.90 -10.08
C PRO A 615 -16.00 0.99 -9.83
N PRO A 616 -15.76 -0.30 -9.56
CA PRO A 616 -16.79 -1.22 -9.11
C PRO A 616 -17.52 -0.66 -7.88
N VAL A 617 -18.85 -0.79 -7.85
CA VAL A 617 -19.69 -0.29 -6.76
C VAL A 617 -19.95 -1.42 -5.76
N ASP A 618 -19.70 -1.19 -4.46
CA ASP A 618 -20.12 -2.10 -3.40
C ASP A 618 -21.64 -2.20 -3.34
N LEU A 619 -22.16 -3.43 -3.31
CA LEU A 619 -23.59 -3.70 -3.30
C LEU A 619 -24.07 -3.92 -1.86
N GLU A 620 -24.47 -2.84 -1.19
CA GLU A 620 -25.01 -2.88 0.18
C GLU A 620 -26.21 -3.85 0.28
N GLY A 621 -26.18 -4.78 1.23
CA GLY A 621 -27.23 -5.79 1.42
C GLY A 621 -27.31 -6.90 0.36
N ALA A 622 -26.24 -7.11 -0.42
CA ALA A 622 -26.19 -8.15 -1.45
C ALA A 622 -26.17 -9.59 -0.89
N TRP A 623 -26.80 -10.52 -1.62
CA TRP A 623 -26.63 -11.96 -1.43
C TRP A 623 -25.27 -12.40 -1.99
N ARG A 624 -24.57 -13.30 -1.28
CA ARG A 624 -23.21 -13.73 -1.62
C ARG A 624 -23.09 -15.24 -1.82
N PHE A 625 -22.24 -15.64 -2.75
CA PHE A 625 -21.81 -17.03 -2.93
C PHE A 625 -20.38 -17.11 -3.46
N VAL A 626 -19.79 -18.31 -3.38
CA VAL A 626 -18.42 -18.59 -3.83
C VAL A 626 -18.40 -19.65 -4.92
N VAL A 627 -17.51 -19.51 -5.88
CA VAL A 627 -17.21 -20.48 -6.92
C VAL A 627 -15.73 -20.85 -6.91
N LEU A 628 -15.41 -22.15 -6.98
CA LEU A 628 -14.06 -22.68 -7.11
C LEU A 628 -14.07 -24.02 -7.87
N GLY A 629 -12.92 -24.60 -8.18
CA GLY A 629 -12.81 -25.89 -8.86
C GLY A 629 -11.42 -26.51 -8.76
N ASP A 630 -11.32 -27.79 -9.10
CA ASP A 630 -10.06 -28.53 -9.20
C ASP A 630 -9.29 -28.60 -7.85
N THR A 631 -9.97 -28.99 -6.77
CA THR A 631 -9.45 -28.97 -5.38
C THR A 631 -8.60 -30.18 -4.99
N ARG A 632 -8.44 -31.14 -5.91
CA ARG A 632 -8.15 -32.56 -5.61
C ARG A 632 -6.78 -32.92 -5.02
N THR A 633 -5.67 -32.21 -5.30
CA THR A 633 -4.32 -32.78 -5.08
C THR A 633 -3.35 -31.97 -4.20
N ASP A 634 -3.29 -30.65 -4.33
CA ASP A 634 -2.49 -29.80 -3.44
C ASP A 634 -3.36 -29.36 -2.27
N HIS A 635 -3.36 -30.21 -1.23
CA HIS A 635 -4.21 -30.01 -0.07
C HIS A 635 -3.82 -28.80 0.78
N ALA A 636 -2.55 -28.36 0.70
CA ALA A 636 -2.11 -27.16 1.40
C ALA A 636 -2.71 -25.92 0.73
N ALA A 637 -2.54 -25.80 -0.59
CA ALA A 637 -3.15 -24.73 -1.37
C ALA A 637 -4.69 -24.70 -1.23
N HIS A 638 -5.35 -25.87 -1.26
CA HIS A 638 -6.80 -25.93 -1.05
C HIS A 638 -7.21 -25.46 0.36
N ALA A 639 -6.42 -25.78 1.39
CA ALA A 639 -6.68 -25.27 2.75
C ALA A 639 -6.52 -23.76 2.84
N GLU A 640 -5.52 -23.18 2.17
CA GLU A 640 -5.33 -21.73 2.07
C GLU A 640 -6.50 -21.05 1.33
N VAL A 641 -7.02 -21.67 0.26
CA VAL A 641 -8.24 -21.21 -0.43
C VAL A 641 -9.43 -21.19 0.54
N VAL A 642 -9.63 -22.25 1.32
CA VAL A 642 -10.71 -22.32 2.32
C VAL A 642 -10.54 -21.27 3.43
N GLU A 643 -9.32 -21.08 3.94
CA GLU A 643 -9.02 -20.04 4.93
C GLU A 643 -9.30 -18.64 4.37
N GLY A 644 -8.91 -18.39 3.11
CA GLY A 644 -9.20 -17.14 2.43
C GLY A 644 -10.70 -16.84 2.31
N ILE A 645 -11.51 -17.87 2.02
CA ILE A 645 -12.97 -17.76 1.99
C ILE A 645 -13.51 -17.35 3.38
N VAL A 646 -13.08 -18.02 4.45
CA VAL A 646 -13.51 -17.73 5.83
C VAL A 646 -13.12 -16.31 6.27
N ASN A 647 -11.97 -15.82 5.81
CA ASN A 647 -11.46 -14.51 6.20
C ASN A 647 -12.10 -13.35 5.44
N LYS A 648 -12.48 -13.52 4.16
CA LYS A 648 -13.05 -12.44 3.35
C LYS A 648 -14.55 -12.42 3.27
N VAL A 649 -15.20 -13.57 3.23
CA VAL A 649 -16.65 -13.64 3.06
C VAL A 649 -17.29 -13.54 4.46
N PRO A 650 -18.00 -12.43 4.79
CA PRO A 650 -18.44 -12.17 6.16
C PRO A 650 -19.33 -13.28 6.73
N ASN A 651 -19.04 -13.71 7.96
CA ASN A 651 -19.69 -14.82 8.70
C ASN A 651 -21.16 -14.61 9.10
N HIS A 652 -21.85 -13.58 8.61
CA HIS A 652 -23.19 -13.22 9.08
C HIS A 652 -24.33 -13.91 8.31
N GLU A 653 -24.03 -14.61 7.22
CA GLU A 653 -24.97 -15.48 6.49
C GLU A 653 -24.29 -16.78 6.07
N ARG A 654 -25.04 -17.90 6.02
CA ARG A 654 -24.49 -19.19 5.59
C ARG A 654 -23.98 -19.09 4.14
N ILE A 655 -22.71 -19.45 3.91
CA ILE A 655 -22.06 -19.33 2.61
C ILE A 655 -22.48 -20.45 1.67
N THR A 656 -22.86 -20.12 0.43
CA THR A 656 -23.14 -21.11 -0.62
C THR A 656 -21.93 -21.27 -1.53
N ILE A 657 -21.54 -22.52 -1.81
CA ILE A 657 -20.38 -22.86 -2.62
C ILE A 657 -20.79 -23.67 -3.85
N PHE A 658 -20.30 -23.24 -5.01
CA PHE A 658 -20.39 -23.97 -6.27
C PHE A 658 -19.00 -24.46 -6.68
N ASN A 659 -18.84 -25.77 -6.85
CA ASN A 659 -17.60 -26.38 -7.29
C ASN A 659 -17.69 -26.82 -8.74
N SER A 660 -16.80 -26.32 -9.62
CA SER A 660 -16.79 -26.64 -11.06
C SER A 660 -16.19 -28.01 -11.39
N GLY A 661 -15.91 -28.85 -10.40
CA GLY A 661 -15.53 -30.26 -10.55
C GLY A 661 -14.06 -30.54 -10.31
N ASP A 662 -13.67 -31.81 -10.43
CA ASP A 662 -12.37 -32.34 -10.01
C ASP A 662 -12.16 -32.13 -8.50
N ILE A 663 -13.18 -32.53 -7.74
CA ILE A 663 -13.18 -32.46 -6.27
C ILE A 663 -12.14 -33.44 -5.71
N THR A 664 -12.06 -34.62 -6.33
CA THR A 664 -11.16 -35.71 -5.95
C THR A 664 -10.27 -36.13 -7.11
N GLN A 665 -9.17 -36.82 -6.81
CA GLN A 665 -8.20 -37.26 -7.82
C GLN A 665 -8.64 -38.52 -8.57
N ASP A 666 -9.30 -39.43 -7.87
CA ASP A 666 -9.77 -40.71 -8.39
C ASP A 666 -11.17 -41.08 -7.89
N GLY A 667 -11.88 -40.24 -7.13
CA GLY A 667 -13.22 -40.57 -6.62
C GLY A 667 -13.25 -41.66 -5.55
N ILE A 668 -12.15 -41.91 -4.83
CA ILE A 668 -12.09 -42.88 -3.72
C ILE A 668 -12.44 -42.25 -2.37
N ASP A 669 -12.98 -43.04 -1.43
CA ASP A 669 -13.50 -42.55 -0.14
C ASP A 669 -12.45 -41.79 0.68
N SER A 670 -11.19 -42.21 0.65
CA SER A 670 -10.12 -41.52 1.39
C SER A 670 -9.90 -40.10 0.89
N GLN A 671 -10.04 -39.85 -0.42
CA GLN A 671 -9.87 -38.51 -1.00
C GLN A 671 -11.07 -37.62 -0.66
N TRP A 672 -12.29 -38.17 -0.70
CA TRP A 672 -13.50 -37.48 -0.24
C TRP A 672 -13.42 -37.11 1.24
N GLN A 673 -12.91 -38.00 2.09
CA GLN A 673 -12.69 -37.72 3.52
C GLN A 673 -11.66 -36.61 3.73
N THR A 674 -10.57 -36.61 2.96
CA THR A 674 -9.58 -35.52 2.99
C THR A 674 -10.20 -34.20 2.58
N TRP A 675 -10.95 -34.17 1.47
CA TRP A 675 -11.65 -32.98 1.01
C TRP A 675 -12.63 -32.45 2.07
N GLN A 676 -13.47 -33.30 2.66
CA GLN A 676 -14.38 -32.92 3.76
C GLN A 676 -13.63 -32.33 4.96
N GLY A 677 -12.45 -32.87 5.29
CA GLY A 677 -11.61 -32.35 6.36
C GLY A 677 -11.09 -30.94 6.07
N ILE A 678 -10.71 -30.66 4.81
CA ILE A 678 -10.21 -29.33 4.40
C ILE A 678 -11.34 -28.29 4.40
N ILE A 679 -12.54 -28.63 3.91
CA ILE A 679 -13.66 -27.70 3.86
C ILE A 679 -14.42 -27.55 5.18
N ALA A 680 -14.05 -28.30 6.23
CA ALA A 680 -14.73 -28.27 7.52
C ALA A 680 -14.90 -26.87 8.14
N PRO A 681 -13.93 -25.92 8.02
CA PRO A 681 -14.09 -24.56 8.53
C PRO A 681 -15.29 -23.81 7.93
N LEU A 682 -15.73 -24.16 6.72
CA LEU A 682 -16.88 -23.54 6.05
C LEU A 682 -18.22 -23.90 6.68
N SER A 683 -18.25 -24.89 7.58
CA SER A 683 -19.44 -25.26 8.37
C SER A 683 -20.69 -25.60 7.55
N ILE A 684 -20.51 -26.23 6.38
CA ILE A 684 -21.58 -26.60 5.44
C ILE A 684 -22.66 -27.47 6.10
N ASP A 685 -23.92 -27.06 5.98
CA ASP A 685 -25.10 -27.84 6.34
C ASP A 685 -25.46 -28.82 5.22
N TRP A 686 -25.25 -30.10 5.49
CA TRP A 686 -25.58 -31.20 4.58
C TRP A 686 -27.02 -31.71 4.73
N SER A 687 -27.85 -31.08 5.56
CA SER A 687 -29.26 -31.46 5.71
C SER A 687 -30.05 -31.13 4.44
N ASN A 688 -30.87 -32.07 3.96
CA ASN A 688 -31.70 -31.91 2.76
C ASN A 688 -32.90 -30.94 2.95
N THR A 689 -32.81 -29.96 3.84
CA THR A 689 -33.96 -29.14 4.32
C THR A 689 -33.90 -27.66 3.98
N ALA A 690 -32.82 -27.17 3.36
CA ALA A 690 -32.65 -25.81 2.84
C ALA A 690 -32.06 -25.91 1.42
N PRO A 691 -32.10 -24.86 0.56
CA PRO A 691 -31.34 -24.96 -0.68
C PRO A 691 -29.86 -25.25 -0.34
N PRO A 692 -29.16 -26.17 -1.05
CA PRO A 692 -27.88 -26.71 -0.60
C PRO A 692 -26.81 -25.65 -0.35
N GLU A 693 -25.92 -25.86 0.61
CA GLU A 693 -24.80 -24.93 0.82
C GLU A 693 -23.56 -25.30 -0.01
N TYR A 694 -23.54 -26.49 -0.60
CA TYR A 694 -22.47 -26.95 -1.47
C TYR A 694 -23.05 -27.74 -2.65
N ILE A 695 -22.70 -27.34 -3.86
CA ILE A 695 -23.10 -28.03 -5.10
C ILE A 695 -21.86 -28.23 -5.97
N GLY A 696 -21.66 -29.44 -6.47
CA GLY A 696 -20.53 -29.79 -7.33
C GLY A 696 -20.98 -30.19 -8.73
N ALA A 697 -20.21 -29.78 -9.74
CA ALA A 697 -20.23 -30.39 -11.07
C ALA A 697 -19.20 -31.53 -11.12
N ILE A 698 -19.42 -32.50 -12.01
CA ILE A 698 -18.53 -33.65 -12.13
C ILE A 698 -17.30 -33.28 -12.95
N GLY A 699 -16.12 -33.53 -12.40
CA GLY A 699 -14.86 -33.48 -13.13
C GLY A 699 -14.42 -34.81 -13.71
N ASN A 700 -13.42 -34.78 -14.58
CA ASN A 700 -12.92 -36.00 -15.22
C ASN A 700 -12.13 -36.89 -14.27
N HIS A 701 -11.70 -36.38 -13.12
CA HIS A 701 -11.04 -37.17 -12.07
C HIS A 701 -12.02 -37.84 -11.11
N ASP A 702 -13.24 -37.30 -10.97
CA ASP A 702 -14.25 -37.81 -10.05
C ASP A 702 -14.85 -39.16 -10.51
N VAL A 703 -14.67 -39.52 -11.79
CA VAL A 703 -15.31 -40.69 -12.44
C VAL A 703 -14.38 -41.90 -12.61
N ASN A 704 -13.15 -41.84 -12.10
CA ASN A 704 -12.08 -42.81 -12.42
C ASN A 704 -12.28 -44.22 -11.85
N GLN A 705 -13.22 -44.41 -10.92
CA GLN A 705 -13.37 -45.67 -10.18
C GLN A 705 -14.77 -46.26 -10.31
N VAL A 706 -14.88 -47.58 -10.29
CA VAL A 706 -16.18 -48.27 -10.34
C VAL A 706 -17.06 -47.84 -9.17
N GLY A 707 -18.35 -47.55 -9.44
CA GLY A 707 -19.30 -47.10 -8.42
C GLY A 707 -19.11 -45.65 -7.98
N TRP A 708 -18.43 -44.83 -8.79
CA TRP A 708 -18.26 -43.40 -8.52
C TRP A 708 -19.60 -42.66 -8.42
N GLU A 709 -20.65 -43.01 -9.18
CA GLU A 709 -21.92 -42.27 -9.13
C GLU A 709 -22.60 -42.39 -7.76
N SER A 710 -22.53 -43.58 -7.15
CA SER A 710 -23.07 -43.82 -5.81
C SER A 710 -22.26 -43.09 -4.75
N ARG A 711 -20.92 -43.02 -4.91
CA ARG A 711 -20.07 -42.26 -3.98
C ARG A 711 -20.31 -40.76 -4.08
N TRP A 712 -20.44 -40.24 -5.30
CA TRP A 712 -20.83 -38.86 -5.57
C TRP A 712 -22.11 -38.49 -4.82
N ALA A 713 -23.17 -39.30 -4.99
CA ALA A 713 -24.44 -39.09 -4.30
C ALA A 713 -24.34 -39.21 -2.76
N ASN A 714 -23.41 -40.02 -2.24
CA ASN A 714 -23.21 -40.17 -0.80
C ASN A 714 -22.50 -38.97 -0.17
N TYR A 715 -21.51 -38.38 -0.87
CA TYR A 715 -20.74 -37.24 -0.38
C TYR A 715 -21.40 -35.89 -0.68
N LEU A 716 -22.27 -35.82 -1.69
CA LEU A 716 -23.07 -34.66 -2.04
C LEU A 716 -24.58 -35.01 -2.04
N PRO A 717 -25.17 -35.35 -0.87
CA PRO A 717 -26.54 -35.86 -0.80
C PRO A 717 -27.61 -34.80 -1.10
N SER A 718 -27.28 -33.52 -0.92
CA SER A 718 -28.20 -32.38 -1.04
C SER A 718 -28.57 -32.04 -2.49
N GLN A 719 -27.75 -32.42 -3.47
CA GLN A 719 -28.00 -32.18 -4.90
C GLN A 719 -28.70 -33.36 -5.61
N VAL A 720 -28.95 -34.47 -4.91
CA VAL A 720 -29.56 -35.67 -5.49
C VAL A 720 -31.01 -35.41 -5.90
N GLY A 721 -31.30 -35.55 -7.20
CA GLY A 721 -32.64 -35.34 -7.74
C GLY A 721 -33.14 -33.89 -7.64
N LEU A 722 -32.24 -32.94 -7.37
CA LEU A 722 -32.60 -31.55 -7.11
C LEU A 722 -32.95 -30.81 -8.42
N SER A 723 -34.18 -30.29 -8.48
CA SER A 723 -34.70 -29.52 -9.59
C SER A 723 -35.43 -28.30 -9.06
N ALA A 724 -35.14 -27.13 -9.61
CA ALA A 724 -35.79 -25.88 -9.25
C ALA A 724 -37.27 -25.84 -9.64
N TYR A 725 -37.66 -26.63 -10.65
CA TYR A 725 -38.99 -26.54 -11.27
C TYR A 725 -39.76 -27.86 -11.18
N PRO A 726 -41.00 -27.85 -10.67
CA PRO A 726 -41.88 -29.00 -10.72
C PRO A 726 -42.08 -29.50 -12.16
N GLY A 727 -42.02 -30.82 -12.36
CA GLY A 727 -42.23 -31.45 -13.67
C GLY A 727 -40.97 -31.54 -14.56
N ILE A 728 -39.86 -30.94 -14.15
CA ILE A 728 -38.55 -31.14 -14.78
C ILE A 728 -37.74 -32.11 -13.93
N THR A 729 -37.42 -33.29 -14.48
CA THR A 729 -36.71 -34.36 -13.76
C THR A 729 -35.20 -34.17 -13.82
N ALA A 730 -34.57 -33.87 -12.68
CA ALA A 730 -33.12 -33.85 -12.51
C ALA A 730 -32.54 -35.28 -12.35
N HIS A 731 -31.22 -35.42 -12.40
CA HIS A 731 -30.59 -36.73 -12.31
C HIS A 731 -30.73 -37.34 -10.91
N ALA A 732 -31.09 -38.63 -10.83
CA ALA A 732 -31.34 -39.34 -9.57
C ALA A 732 -30.12 -39.53 -8.66
N GLN A 733 -28.93 -39.13 -9.10
CA GLN A 733 -27.67 -39.12 -8.34
C GLN A 733 -27.03 -37.72 -8.28
N GLY A 734 -27.74 -36.68 -8.74
CA GLY A 734 -27.24 -35.29 -8.68
C GLY A 734 -26.11 -34.97 -9.67
N LEU A 735 -26.02 -35.69 -10.80
CA LEU A 735 -25.01 -35.47 -11.84
C LEU A 735 -25.30 -34.24 -12.72
N TYR A 736 -26.58 -33.89 -12.84
CA TYR A 736 -27.07 -32.62 -13.35
C TYR A 736 -28.36 -32.27 -12.61
N GLY A 737 -28.62 -30.99 -12.46
CA GLY A 737 -29.78 -30.50 -11.70
C GLY A 737 -29.86 -28.98 -11.71
N SER A 738 -30.81 -28.46 -10.95
CA SER A 738 -30.99 -27.01 -10.83
C SER A 738 -31.54 -26.61 -9.47
N VAL A 739 -31.23 -25.38 -9.05
CA VAL A 739 -31.69 -24.81 -7.80
C VAL A 739 -31.85 -23.30 -7.92
N LYS A 740 -32.83 -22.74 -7.19
CA LYS A 740 -33.01 -21.28 -7.06
C LYS A 740 -32.46 -20.80 -5.73
N TYR A 741 -31.72 -19.69 -5.77
CA TYR A 741 -31.38 -18.89 -4.59
C TYR A 741 -31.81 -17.46 -4.85
N ASN A 742 -32.68 -16.91 -3.99
CA ASN A 742 -33.20 -15.56 -4.15
C ASN A 742 -33.72 -15.34 -5.59
N ASN A 743 -33.21 -14.33 -6.31
CA ASN A 743 -33.55 -14.05 -7.70
C ASN A 743 -32.64 -14.71 -8.74
N THR A 744 -31.99 -15.82 -8.39
CA THR A 744 -31.02 -16.52 -9.25
C THR A 744 -31.44 -17.95 -9.53
N ILE A 745 -31.12 -18.45 -10.73
CA ILE A 745 -31.18 -19.87 -11.08
C ILE A 745 -29.78 -20.40 -11.34
N TRP A 746 -29.50 -21.57 -10.79
CA TRP A 746 -28.26 -22.30 -10.98
C TRP A 746 -28.52 -23.62 -11.66
N VAL A 747 -27.73 -23.93 -12.68
CA VAL A 747 -27.79 -25.20 -13.42
C VAL A 747 -26.41 -25.81 -13.47
N TRP A 748 -26.25 -27.03 -12.95
CA TRP A 748 -25.02 -27.80 -13.14
C TRP A 748 -25.26 -28.95 -14.10
N ILE A 749 -24.27 -29.23 -14.94
CA ILE A 749 -24.36 -30.26 -15.96
C ILE A 749 -23.08 -31.07 -16.09
N ASP A 750 -23.21 -32.38 -16.25
CA ASP A 750 -22.08 -33.26 -16.52
C ASP A 750 -21.56 -33.06 -17.96
N SER A 751 -20.37 -32.46 -18.06
CA SER A 751 -19.63 -32.30 -19.32
C SER A 751 -18.67 -33.46 -19.63
N CYS A 752 -18.48 -34.40 -18.71
CA CYS A 752 -17.43 -35.41 -18.72
C CYS A 752 -17.91 -36.76 -19.25
N THR A 753 -19.19 -37.10 -19.06
CA THR A 753 -19.73 -38.42 -19.42
C THR A 753 -20.86 -38.33 -20.47
N PRO A 754 -21.05 -39.37 -21.31
CA PRO A 754 -22.11 -39.41 -22.32
C PRO A 754 -23.47 -39.81 -21.72
N LEU A 755 -23.99 -39.00 -20.79
CA LEU A 755 -25.30 -39.22 -20.15
C LEU A 755 -26.47 -38.76 -21.03
N GLU A 756 -27.51 -39.60 -21.06
CA GLU A 756 -28.78 -39.28 -21.73
C GLU A 756 -29.62 -38.29 -20.90
N GLY A 757 -30.42 -37.46 -21.57
CA GLY A 757 -31.39 -36.57 -20.93
C GLY A 757 -30.86 -35.23 -20.44
N LYS A 758 -29.55 -35.04 -20.29
CA LYS A 758 -28.94 -33.79 -19.79
C LYS A 758 -29.25 -32.56 -20.64
N GLU A 759 -29.29 -32.70 -21.97
CA GLU A 759 -29.61 -31.59 -22.88
C GLU A 759 -31.10 -31.23 -22.84
N ASN A 760 -31.98 -32.24 -22.75
CA ASN A 760 -33.42 -32.01 -22.57
C ASN A 760 -33.71 -31.31 -21.24
N PHE A 761 -33.02 -31.72 -20.17
CA PHE A 761 -33.08 -31.08 -18.86
C PHE A 761 -32.60 -29.63 -18.92
N LEU A 762 -31.43 -29.38 -19.52
CA LEU A 762 -30.85 -28.05 -19.67
C LEU A 762 -31.81 -27.11 -20.43
N ASN A 763 -32.28 -27.56 -21.59
CA ASN A 763 -33.21 -26.81 -22.43
C ASN A 763 -34.51 -26.48 -21.69
N ALA A 764 -35.15 -27.47 -21.05
CA ALA A 764 -36.39 -27.27 -20.31
C ALA A 764 -36.21 -26.32 -19.12
N THR A 765 -35.09 -26.44 -18.39
CA THR A 765 -34.80 -25.63 -17.20
C THR A 765 -34.55 -24.17 -17.57
N LEU A 766 -33.70 -23.91 -18.57
CA LEU A 766 -33.38 -22.54 -19.00
C LEU A 766 -34.57 -21.85 -19.67
N LEU A 767 -35.37 -22.60 -20.45
CA LEU A 767 -36.64 -22.08 -20.98
C LEU A 767 -37.58 -21.69 -19.83
N ARG A 768 -37.73 -22.55 -18.82
CA ARG A 768 -38.62 -22.27 -17.69
C ARG A 768 -38.13 -21.07 -16.87
N ALA A 769 -36.83 -20.97 -16.65
CA ALA A 769 -36.21 -19.84 -15.96
C ALA A 769 -36.38 -18.52 -16.71
N THR A 770 -36.38 -18.54 -18.05
CA THR A 770 -36.64 -17.34 -18.85
C THR A 770 -38.08 -16.84 -18.71
N GLN A 771 -39.00 -17.75 -18.35
CA GLN A 771 -40.42 -17.45 -18.11
C GLN A 771 -40.74 -17.17 -16.63
N ASP A 772 -39.75 -17.24 -15.75
CA ASP A 772 -39.93 -17.07 -14.31
C ASP A 772 -39.65 -15.60 -13.92
N PRO A 773 -40.65 -14.83 -13.48
CA PRO A 773 -40.46 -13.42 -13.14
C PRO A 773 -39.60 -13.21 -11.90
N ASP A 774 -39.46 -14.24 -11.04
CA ASP A 774 -38.60 -14.18 -9.86
C ASP A 774 -37.12 -14.44 -10.20
N VAL A 775 -36.79 -14.79 -11.44
CA VAL A 775 -35.42 -15.09 -11.87
C VAL A 775 -34.87 -13.96 -12.73
N GLU A 776 -33.86 -13.29 -12.19
CA GLU A 776 -33.11 -12.23 -12.87
C GLU A 776 -31.77 -12.77 -13.42
N TRP A 777 -31.07 -13.57 -12.61
CA TRP A 777 -29.73 -14.06 -12.93
C TRP A 777 -29.72 -15.54 -13.23
N LYS A 778 -29.04 -15.92 -14.32
CA LYS A 778 -28.95 -17.31 -14.80
C LYS A 778 -27.50 -17.73 -14.86
N PHE A 779 -27.14 -18.70 -14.03
CA PHE A 779 -25.79 -19.25 -13.96
C PHE A 779 -25.78 -20.71 -14.37
N VAL A 780 -24.75 -21.09 -15.14
CA VAL A 780 -24.48 -22.47 -15.50
C VAL A 780 -23.06 -22.82 -15.06
N PHE A 781 -22.82 -24.05 -14.60
CA PHE A 781 -21.45 -24.50 -14.35
C PHE A 781 -21.25 -25.97 -14.70
N PHE A 782 -20.06 -26.26 -15.23
CA PHE A 782 -19.62 -27.60 -15.63
C PHE A 782 -18.09 -27.61 -15.79
N HIS A 783 -17.49 -28.80 -15.91
CA HIS A 783 -16.06 -28.91 -15.74
C HIS A 783 -15.22 -28.48 -16.96
N TYR A 784 -15.54 -28.95 -18.16
CA TYR A 784 -14.67 -28.72 -19.33
C TYR A 784 -14.87 -27.33 -19.97
N PRO A 785 -13.87 -26.43 -19.99
CA PRO A 785 -14.02 -25.11 -20.55
C PRO A 785 -14.19 -25.16 -22.08
N PRO A 786 -15.17 -24.46 -22.68
CA PRO A 786 -15.39 -24.49 -24.13
C PRO A 786 -14.23 -23.87 -24.93
N ILE A 787 -13.64 -22.78 -24.44
CA ILE A 787 -12.60 -22.00 -25.15
C ILE A 787 -11.52 -21.51 -24.16
N PRO A 788 -10.75 -22.40 -23.54
CA PRO A 788 -9.68 -21.97 -22.63
C PRO A 788 -8.56 -21.26 -23.41
N CYS A 789 -8.01 -20.18 -22.85
CA CYS A 789 -6.80 -19.57 -23.36
C CYS A 789 -5.57 -20.33 -22.83
N GLY A 790 -5.29 -21.51 -23.37
CA GLY A 790 -4.14 -22.32 -22.97
C GLY A 790 -4.08 -23.70 -23.65
N ALA A 791 -3.19 -24.57 -23.18
CA ALA A 791 -2.90 -25.86 -23.81
C ALA A 791 -3.93 -26.97 -23.57
N LYS A 792 -5.03 -26.70 -22.84
CA LYS A 792 -6.08 -27.68 -22.54
C LYS A 792 -7.12 -27.73 -23.67
N SER A 793 -7.58 -28.94 -23.99
CA SER A 793 -8.34 -29.20 -25.22
C SER A 793 -9.70 -28.51 -25.25
N ASP A 794 -10.07 -28.03 -26.43
CA ASP A 794 -11.33 -27.36 -26.77
C ASP A 794 -12.42 -28.32 -27.28
N TRP A 795 -12.29 -29.62 -27.00
CA TRP A 795 -13.23 -30.67 -27.40
C TRP A 795 -14.17 -31.02 -26.24
N ASN A 796 -15.32 -30.36 -26.21
CA ASN A 796 -16.43 -30.66 -25.31
C ASN A 796 -17.75 -30.11 -25.91
N PRO A 797 -18.93 -30.56 -25.45
CA PRO A 797 -20.21 -30.07 -25.97
C PRO A 797 -20.50 -28.60 -25.61
N GLY A 798 -19.67 -27.95 -24.79
CA GLY A 798 -19.94 -26.64 -24.23
C GLY A 798 -19.98 -25.50 -25.25
N LYS A 799 -19.27 -25.58 -26.39
CA LYS A 799 -19.42 -24.60 -27.49
C LYS A 799 -20.83 -24.67 -28.09
N THR A 800 -21.30 -25.89 -28.35
CA THR A 800 -22.65 -26.15 -28.84
C THR A 800 -23.71 -25.71 -27.84
N TRP A 801 -23.51 -25.99 -26.54
CA TRP A 801 -24.44 -25.55 -25.51
C TRP A 801 -24.47 -24.04 -25.35
N HIS A 802 -23.33 -23.38 -25.50
CA HIS A 802 -23.26 -21.92 -25.51
C HIS A 802 -24.13 -21.34 -26.62
N ASP A 803 -23.88 -21.75 -27.87
CA ASP A 803 -24.55 -21.16 -29.03
C ASP A 803 -26.04 -21.54 -29.08
N ASN A 804 -26.43 -22.75 -28.65
CA ASN A 804 -27.81 -23.25 -28.80
C ASN A 804 -28.69 -23.03 -27.56
N TYR A 805 -28.11 -22.85 -26.37
CA TYR A 805 -28.89 -22.77 -25.12
C TYR A 805 -28.50 -21.56 -24.26
N PHE A 806 -27.21 -21.26 -24.09
CA PHE A 806 -26.81 -20.20 -23.15
C PHE A 806 -27.10 -18.80 -23.67
N VAL A 807 -26.68 -18.49 -24.91
CA VAL A 807 -27.01 -17.19 -25.53
C VAL A 807 -28.53 -17.05 -25.75
N PRO A 808 -29.25 -18.03 -26.36
CA PRO A 808 -30.68 -17.88 -26.62
C PRO A 808 -31.57 -17.77 -25.37
N TYR A 809 -31.15 -18.35 -24.24
CA TYR A 809 -31.89 -18.23 -22.98
C TYR A 809 -31.32 -17.17 -22.05
N GLY A 810 -30.37 -16.35 -22.51
CA GLY A 810 -29.82 -15.23 -21.74
C GLY A 810 -29.13 -15.67 -20.44
N VAL A 811 -28.28 -16.71 -20.51
CA VAL A 811 -27.38 -17.08 -19.41
C VAL A 811 -26.35 -15.96 -19.23
N ASP A 812 -26.07 -15.59 -17.99
CA ASP A 812 -25.18 -14.47 -17.69
C ASP A 812 -23.72 -14.91 -17.63
N ILE A 813 -23.46 -15.94 -16.82
CA ILE A 813 -22.11 -16.43 -16.55
C ILE A 813 -22.10 -17.96 -16.58
N VAL A 814 -21.07 -18.52 -17.19
CA VAL A 814 -20.73 -19.94 -17.15
C VAL A 814 -19.43 -20.14 -16.37
N PHE A 815 -19.48 -20.89 -15.28
CA PHE A 815 -18.30 -21.24 -14.47
C PHE A 815 -17.73 -22.61 -14.84
N LEU A 816 -16.41 -22.70 -14.92
CA LEU A 816 -15.67 -23.79 -15.57
C LEU A 816 -14.45 -24.22 -14.73
N GLY A 817 -14.05 -25.49 -14.80
CA GLY A 817 -12.84 -26.01 -14.15
C GLY A 817 -11.77 -26.44 -15.15
N HIS A 818 -11.06 -27.53 -14.83
CA HIS A 818 -10.15 -28.32 -15.66
C HIS A 818 -8.82 -27.65 -16.03
N ALA A 819 -8.88 -26.36 -16.37
CA ALA A 819 -7.71 -25.54 -16.61
C ALA A 819 -7.32 -24.84 -15.30
N HIS A 820 -6.23 -25.31 -14.69
CA HIS A 820 -5.81 -24.86 -13.36
C HIS A 820 -5.18 -23.45 -13.34
N TYR A 821 -6.02 -22.44 -13.56
CA TYR A 821 -5.73 -21.01 -13.48
C TYR A 821 -7.05 -20.24 -13.45
N TYR A 822 -6.96 -18.94 -13.17
CA TYR A 822 -8.07 -18.01 -13.35
C TYR A 822 -8.12 -17.49 -14.78
N GLU A 823 -9.31 -17.46 -15.40
CA GLU A 823 -9.55 -16.79 -16.69
C GLU A 823 -10.98 -16.27 -16.74
N ARG A 824 -11.15 -15.01 -17.17
CA ARG A 824 -12.44 -14.43 -17.51
C ARG A 824 -12.43 -13.91 -18.95
N THR A 825 -13.44 -14.28 -19.70
CA THR A 825 -13.60 -13.85 -21.09
C THR A 825 -14.38 -12.55 -21.20
N CYS A 826 -14.33 -11.92 -22.38
CA CYS A 826 -15.38 -11.01 -22.83
C CYS A 826 -16.74 -11.75 -22.83
N PRO A 827 -17.87 -11.03 -22.85
CA PRO A 827 -19.16 -11.66 -23.12
C PRO A 827 -19.18 -12.22 -24.54
N PHE A 828 -19.30 -13.53 -24.71
CA PHE A 828 -19.33 -14.17 -26.02
C PHE A 828 -20.76 -14.16 -26.60
N LEU A 829 -20.89 -13.64 -27.81
CA LEU A 829 -22.09 -13.78 -28.65
C LEU A 829 -22.11 -15.13 -29.37
N SER A 830 -20.93 -15.70 -29.65
CA SER A 830 -20.81 -17.08 -30.08
C SER A 830 -19.47 -17.67 -29.66
N ALA A 831 -19.54 -18.84 -29.05
CA ALA A 831 -18.38 -19.61 -28.65
C ALA A 831 -17.71 -20.30 -29.86
N SER A 832 -18.50 -20.80 -30.82
CA SER A 832 -17.94 -21.47 -32.00
C SER A 832 -17.10 -20.56 -32.88
N THR A 833 -17.46 -19.27 -32.97
CA THR A 833 -16.71 -18.27 -33.74
C THR A 833 -15.81 -17.38 -32.89
N LYS A 834 -15.86 -17.51 -31.56
CA LYS A 834 -15.12 -16.69 -30.57
C LYS A 834 -15.45 -15.20 -30.68
N GLN A 835 -16.70 -14.89 -30.98
CA GLN A 835 -17.17 -13.53 -31.19
C GLN A 835 -17.55 -12.88 -29.86
N CYS A 836 -16.85 -11.82 -29.46
CA CYS A 836 -17.19 -11.00 -28.30
C CYS A 836 -18.31 -9.99 -28.62
N ASP A 837 -19.05 -9.56 -27.61
CA ASP A 837 -19.77 -8.30 -27.62
C ASP A 837 -18.79 -7.15 -27.35
N ASP A 838 -18.21 -6.59 -28.42
CA ASP A 838 -17.15 -5.59 -28.30
C ASP A 838 -17.62 -4.26 -27.67
N ASN A 839 -18.93 -4.02 -27.58
CA ASN A 839 -19.48 -2.86 -26.88
C ASN A 839 -19.52 -3.05 -25.35
N ASN A 840 -19.36 -4.29 -24.88
CA ASN A 840 -19.50 -4.69 -23.49
C ASN A 840 -18.25 -5.46 -23.06
N ARG A 841 -17.09 -4.80 -23.07
CA ARG A 841 -15.81 -5.38 -22.63
C ARG A 841 -15.29 -4.71 -21.36
N GLY A 842 -14.25 -5.28 -20.77
CA GLY A 842 -13.67 -4.80 -19.52
C GLY A 842 -14.47 -5.24 -18.29
N ASN A 843 -14.51 -4.39 -17.27
CA ASN A 843 -15.02 -4.78 -15.95
C ASN A 843 -16.35 -4.11 -15.57
N ASN A 844 -16.99 -3.37 -16.49
CA ASN A 844 -18.32 -2.81 -16.26
C ASN A 844 -19.19 -3.18 -17.45
N ILE A 845 -20.01 -4.21 -17.27
CA ILE A 845 -20.84 -4.78 -18.31
C ILE A 845 -22.27 -4.29 -18.12
N SER A 846 -22.88 -3.76 -19.16
CA SER A 846 -24.26 -3.27 -19.10
C SER A 846 -25.06 -3.80 -20.28
N ASN A 847 -26.15 -4.52 -20.00
CA ASN A 847 -27.06 -5.03 -21.04
C ASN A 847 -26.41 -5.91 -22.13
N SER A 848 -25.27 -6.56 -21.85
CA SER A 848 -24.65 -7.50 -22.79
C SER A 848 -25.60 -8.63 -23.20
N ARG A 849 -25.57 -8.98 -24.49
CA ARG A 849 -26.21 -10.21 -25.03
C ARG A 849 -25.31 -11.43 -24.96
N GLY A 850 -24.02 -11.22 -24.74
CA GLY A 850 -23.04 -12.31 -24.68
C GLY A 850 -22.97 -12.94 -23.29
N VAL A 851 -22.55 -14.21 -23.26
CA VAL A 851 -22.35 -14.99 -22.03
C VAL A 851 -20.88 -14.93 -21.63
N ILE A 852 -20.60 -14.61 -20.36
CA ILE A 852 -19.23 -14.57 -19.84
C ILE A 852 -18.81 -15.97 -19.41
N HIS A 853 -17.61 -16.41 -19.81
CA HIS A 853 -17.01 -17.66 -19.33
C HIS A 853 -15.95 -17.34 -18.28
N ILE A 854 -16.00 -18.06 -17.16
CA ILE A 854 -15.05 -17.91 -16.05
C ILE A 854 -14.49 -19.27 -15.68
N ILE A 855 -13.17 -19.42 -15.78
CA ILE A 855 -12.44 -20.60 -15.32
C ILE A 855 -12.00 -20.37 -13.87
N THR A 856 -12.40 -21.29 -13.00
CA THR A 856 -12.18 -21.28 -11.54
C THR A 856 -11.30 -22.46 -11.09
N GLY A 857 -10.42 -22.97 -11.95
CA GLY A 857 -9.66 -24.20 -11.71
C GLY A 857 -8.46 -24.07 -10.76
N GLY A 858 -8.32 -22.96 -10.04
CA GLY A 858 -7.21 -22.73 -9.12
C GLY A 858 -7.46 -23.22 -7.69
N GLY A 859 -8.48 -24.04 -7.43
CA GLY A 859 -8.89 -24.39 -6.07
C GLY A 859 -7.97 -25.34 -5.31
N GLY A 860 -6.89 -25.83 -5.92
CA GLY A 860 -5.89 -26.66 -5.24
C GLY A 860 -5.18 -27.71 -6.10
N ALA A 861 -5.34 -27.74 -7.42
CA ALA A 861 -4.53 -28.59 -8.29
C ALA A 861 -3.31 -27.83 -8.84
N PRO A 862 -2.20 -28.50 -9.18
CA PRO A 862 -1.00 -27.83 -9.70
C PRO A 862 -1.29 -26.94 -10.90
N LEU A 863 -0.88 -25.67 -10.81
CA LEU A 863 -1.26 -24.63 -11.76
C LEU A 863 -0.69 -24.83 -13.17
N HIS A 864 -1.47 -24.49 -14.19
CA HIS A 864 -1.03 -24.48 -15.59
C HIS A 864 -0.63 -23.07 -16.03
N ASP A 865 0.16 -22.97 -17.09
CA ASP A 865 0.42 -21.68 -17.74
C ASP A 865 -0.82 -21.21 -18.52
N VAL A 866 -1.08 -19.91 -18.46
CA VAL A 866 -2.15 -19.25 -19.22
C VAL A 866 -1.59 -18.67 -20.52
N GLY A 867 -2.30 -18.90 -21.62
CA GLY A 867 -1.98 -18.36 -22.93
C GLY A 867 -2.31 -16.87 -23.07
N ASN A 868 -2.16 -16.33 -24.29
CA ASN A 868 -2.58 -14.96 -24.60
C ASN A 868 -3.58 -14.95 -25.75
N CYS A 869 -4.81 -14.51 -25.48
CA CYS A 869 -5.92 -14.54 -26.41
C CYS A 869 -6.70 -13.23 -26.36
N SER A 870 -7.17 -12.76 -27.50
CA SER A 870 -7.84 -11.44 -27.62
C SER A 870 -9.21 -11.35 -26.97
N TRP A 871 -9.80 -12.49 -26.56
CA TRP A 871 -11.11 -12.57 -25.92
C TRP A 871 -11.02 -12.69 -24.39
N VAL A 872 -9.82 -12.65 -23.80
CA VAL A 872 -9.62 -12.73 -22.36
C VAL A 872 -9.51 -11.31 -21.78
N GLU A 873 -10.32 -11.03 -20.77
CA GLU A 873 -10.33 -9.73 -20.06
C GLU A 873 -9.45 -9.76 -18.82
N ALA A 874 -9.47 -10.87 -18.08
CA ALA A 874 -8.63 -11.08 -16.90
C ALA A 874 -8.15 -12.53 -16.85
N LYS A 875 -6.94 -12.75 -16.34
CA LYS A 875 -6.35 -14.08 -16.16
C LYS A 875 -5.24 -14.03 -15.13
N ALA A 876 -5.04 -15.14 -14.41
CA ALA A 876 -3.91 -15.27 -13.49
C ALA A 876 -3.55 -16.74 -13.24
N LYS A 877 -2.26 -17.02 -13.08
CA LYS A 877 -1.73 -18.33 -12.70
C LYS A 877 -1.48 -18.33 -11.18
N LEU A 878 -2.50 -18.73 -10.42
CA LEU A 878 -2.49 -18.70 -8.95
C LEU A 878 -3.62 -19.57 -8.40
N HIS A 879 -3.53 -19.92 -7.12
CA HIS A 879 -4.64 -20.46 -6.36
C HIS A 879 -5.63 -19.36 -5.96
N HIS A 880 -6.93 -19.62 -6.13
CA HIS A 880 -7.97 -18.61 -5.95
C HIS A 880 -9.35 -19.19 -5.66
N PHE A 881 -10.24 -18.30 -5.22
CA PHE A 881 -11.69 -18.47 -5.28
C PHE A 881 -12.35 -17.23 -5.89
N VAL A 882 -13.57 -17.40 -6.37
CA VAL A 882 -14.41 -16.32 -6.90
C VAL A 882 -15.55 -16.06 -5.94
N GLU A 883 -15.66 -14.83 -5.44
CA GLU A 883 -16.80 -14.33 -4.67
C GLU A 883 -17.72 -13.54 -5.60
N VAL A 884 -19.02 -13.77 -5.49
CA VAL A 884 -20.02 -13.02 -6.25
C VAL A 884 -21.04 -12.41 -5.29
N GLU A 885 -21.35 -11.14 -5.51
CA GLU A 885 -22.32 -10.35 -4.78
C GLU A 885 -23.46 -9.95 -5.73
N ILE A 886 -24.70 -10.19 -5.33
CA ILE A 886 -25.88 -9.84 -6.11
C ILE A 886 -26.83 -8.99 -5.28
N ASN A 887 -27.18 -7.82 -5.80
CA ASN A 887 -28.27 -7.00 -5.31
C ASN A 887 -29.22 -6.69 -6.47
N ARG A 888 -30.38 -7.35 -6.47
CA ARG A 888 -31.43 -7.19 -7.48
C ARG A 888 -30.87 -7.34 -8.89
N SER A 889 -30.78 -6.26 -9.66
CA SER A 889 -30.33 -6.19 -11.05
C SER A 889 -28.85 -5.89 -11.21
N LYS A 890 -28.08 -5.83 -10.12
CA LYS A 890 -26.62 -5.63 -10.15
C LYS A 890 -25.89 -6.83 -9.57
N LEU A 891 -24.81 -7.19 -10.24
CA LEU A 891 -23.88 -8.22 -9.81
C LEU A 891 -22.47 -7.64 -9.77
N ARG A 892 -21.70 -7.99 -8.76
CA ARG A 892 -20.25 -7.76 -8.69
C ARG A 892 -19.55 -9.09 -8.44
N LEU A 893 -18.48 -9.36 -9.18
CA LEU A 893 -17.67 -10.55 -9.03
C LEU A 893 -16.24 -10.15 -8.70
N LYS A 894 -15.73 -10.72 -7.60
CA LYS A 894 -14.39 -10.51 -7.07
C LYS A 894 -13.63 -11.83 -7.11
N THR A 895 -12.41 -11.82 -7.61
CA THR A 895 -11.52 -12.99 -7.57
C THR A 895 -10.40 -12.73 -6.60
N TRP A 896 -10.15 -13.69 -5.71
CA TRP A 896 -9.23 -13.56 -4.59
C TRP A 896 -8.09 -14.59 -4.69
N GLU A 897 -6.85 -14.13 -4.69
CA GLU A 897 -5.63 -14.93 -4.65
C GLU A 897 -5.26 -15.32 -3.22
N THR A 898 -4.83 -16.57 -3.03
CA THR A 898 -4.51 -17.12 -1.69
C THR A 898 -3.04 -17.48 -1.47
N ASP A 899 -2.18 -17.35 -2.49
CA ASP A 899 -0.78 -17.84 -2.49
C ASP A 899 0.27 -16.86 -1.89
N THR A 900 -0.13 -15.86 -1.11
CA THR A 900 0.80 -14.82 -0.66
C THR A 900 1.50 -15.18 0.65
N ALA A 901 2.80 -15.47 0.58
CA ALA A 901 3.65 -15.57 1.76
C ALA A 901 3.87 -14.18 2.40
N GLY A 902 3.21 -13.92 3.54
CA GLY A 902 3.57 -12.81 4.45
C GLY A 902 2.88 -11.45 4.24
N GLY A 903 1.74 -11.38 3.53
CA GLY A 903 0.91 -10.16 3.36
C GLY A 903 -0.56 -10.34 3.79
N GLU A 904 -1.43 -9.35 3.52
CA GLU A 904 -2.89 -9.47 3.69
C GLU A 904 -3.43 -10.56 2.73
N ASN A 905 -3.55 -11.80 3.21
CA ASN A 905 -4.13 -12.93 2.48
C ASN A 905 -5.64 -13.04 2.80
N PRO A 906 -6.55 -13.14 1.81
CA PRO A 906 -6.32 -13.14 0.36
C PRO A 906 -6.34 -11.76 -0.32
N VAL A 907 -5.78 -11.69 -1.52
CA VAL A 907 -5.58 -10.47 -2.34
C VAL A 907 -6.57 -10.40 -3.50
N LEU A 908 -7.18 -9.24 -3.73
CA LEU A 908 -8.12 -9.05 -4.86
C LEU A 908 -7.35 -8.94 -6.19
N ILE A 909 -7.66 -9.81 -7.15
CA ILE A 909 -6.95 -9.89 -8.45
C ILE A 909 -7.81 -9.60 -9.68
N ASP A 910 -9.13 -9.70 -9.55
CA ASP A 910 -10.08 -9.22 -10.56
C ASP A 910 -11.38 -8.79 -9.88
N ASP A 911 -12.02 -7.77 -10.45
CA ASP A 911 -13.22 -7.15 -9.91
C ASP A 911 -14.03 -6.53 -11.05
N PHE A 912 -15.22 -7.08 -11.30
CA PHE A 912 -16.10 -6.57 -12.34
C PHE A 912 -17.57 -6.59 -11.96
N THR A 913 -18.33 -5.71 -12.60
CA THR A 913 -19.76 -5.55 -12.39
C THR A 913 -20.57 -5.85 -13.65
N ILE A 914 -21.77 -6.38 -13.45
CA ILE A 914 -22.83 -6.46 -14.46
C ILE A 914 -24.03 -5.68 -13.93
N ASP A 915 -24.51 -4.71 -14.70
CA ASP A 915 -25.71 -3.93 -14.38
C ASP A 915 -26.81 -4.18 -15.43
N LYS A 916 -27.95 -4.72 -14.96
CA LYS A 916 -29.16 -4.96 -15.75
C LYS A 916 -30.27 -3.94 -15.45
N SER A 917 -30.02 -2.91 -14.63
CA SER A 917 -31.06 -1.96 -14.20
C SER A 917 -31.79 -1.22 -15.32
N SER A 918 -31.21 -1.17 -16.52
CA SER A 918 -31.85 -0.62 -17.72
C SER A 918 -32.79 -1.57 -18.46
N ARG A 919 -32.95 -2.83 -18.01
CA ARG A 919 -33.95 -3.80 -18.52
C ARG A 919 -35.28 -3.69 -17.77
N ASP A 920 -35.74 -2.46 -17.57
CA ASP A 920 -36.97 -2.16 -16.82
C ASP A 920 -38.19 -2.77 -17.54
N PRO A 921 -38.94 -3.70 -16.92
CA PRO A 921 -40.17 -4.23 -17.52
C PRO A 921 -41.29 -3.19 -17.60
N ASP A 922 -41.20 -2.08 -16.85
CA ASP A 922 -42.05 -0.91 -17.01
C ASP A 922 -41.47 -0.01 -18.12
N LEU A 923 -41.79 -0.36 -19.36
CA LEU A 923 -41.34 0.34 -20.56
C LEU A 923 -41.98 1.72 -20.71
N THR A 924 -43.08 1.96 -19.99
CA THR A 924 -43.80 3.24 -19.95
C THR A 924 -43.32 4.17 -18.83
N LEU A 925 -42.61 3.65 -17.84
CA LEU A 925 -42.10 4.32 -16.64
C LEU A 925 -43.21 4.93 -15.78
N ASP A 926 -44.37 4.28 -15.71
CA ASP A 926 -45.53 4.75 -14.94
C ASP A 926 -45.68 4.11 -13.55
N GLY A 927 -44.79 3.19 -13.22
CA GLY A 927 -44.68 2.49 -11.94
C GLY A 927 -45.46 1.18 -11.87
N GLU A 928 -46.14 0.78 -12.95
CA GLU A 928 -46.84 -0.50 -13.08
C GLU A 928 -46.34 -1.24 -14.32
N VAL A 929 -46.21 -2.56 -14.24
CA VAL A 929 -45.94 -3.38 -15.44
C VAL A 929 -47.27 -3.92 -15.92
N ASP A 930 -47.77 -3.46 -17.07
CA ASP A 930 -49.10 -3.81 -17.53
C ASP A 930 -49.21 -4.01 -19.05
N ILE A 931 -50.45 -4.05 -19.53
CA ILE A 931 -50.73 -4.28 -20.95
C ILE A 931 -50.17 -3.18 -21.86
N PHE A 932 -49.94 -1.97 -21.35
CA PHE A 932 -49.36 -0.85 -22.09
C PHE A 932 -47.87 -1.04 -22.36
N ASP A 933 -47.11 -1.66 -21.45
CA ASP A 933 -45.74 -2.09 -21.72
C ASP A 933 -45.69 -3.16 -22.80
N LEU A 934 -46.61 -4.13 -22.72
CA LEU A 934 -46.70 -5.19 -23.72
C LEU A 934 -47.07 -4.67 -25.12
N ILE A 935 -47.81 -3.56 -25.20
CA ILE A 935 -48.12 -2.90 -26.47
C ILE A 935 -46.86 -2.34 -27.13
N ILE A 936 -45.88 -1.85 -26.35
CA ILE A 936 -44.59 -1.37 -26.89
C ILE A 936 -43.86 -2.52 -27.59
N VAL A 937 -43.79 -3.68 -26.95
CA VAL A 937 -43.22 -4.90 -27.54
C VAL A 937 -44.03 -5.38 -28.74
N ALA A 938 -45.34 -5.62 -28.56
CA ALA A 938 -46.20 -6.18 -29.59
C ALA A 938 -46.30 -5.31 -30.86
N SER A 939 -46.19 -3.99 -30.73
CA SER A 939 -46.20 -3.06 -31.86
C SER A 939 -44.91 -3.09 -32.70
N ASN A 940 -43.83 -3.64 -32.14
CA ASN A 940 -42.54 -3.81 -32.80
C ASN A 940 -42.24 -5.28 -33.13
N PHE A 941 -43.10 -6.22 -32.74
CA PHE A 941 -42.93 -7.66 -32.95
C PHE A 941 -42.59 -8.05 -34.40
N GLY A 942 -41.58 -8.90 -34.55
CA GLY A 942 -41.02 -9.38 -35.81
C GLY A 942 -40.04 -8.42 -36.49
N ARG A 943 -39.64 -7.31 -35.85
CA ARG A 943 -38.66 -6.36 -36.39
C ARG A 943 -37.25 -6.70 -35.90
N THR A 944 -36.30 -6.67 -36.83
CA THR A 944 -34.86 -6.90 -36.57
C THR A 944 -34.01 -5.63 -36.78
N SER A 945 -34.64 -4.50 -37.12
CA SER A 945 -34.03 -3.16 -37.16
C SER A 945 -35.12 -2.07 -37.20
N GLY A 946 -34.79 -0.85 -36.75
CA GLY A 946 -35.70 0.31 -36.81
C GLY A 946 -36.94 0.21 -35.90
N PHE A 947 -36.86 -0.62 -34.86
CA PHE A 947 -37.86 -0.73 -33.80
C PHE A 947 -37.58 0.22 -32.63
N ASP A 948 -38.57 0.44 -31.78
CA ASP A 948 -38.37 1.14 -30.49
C ASP A 948 -37.46 0.28 -29.60
N LEU A 949 -36.30 0.79 -29.20
CA LEU A 949 -35.29 0.02 -28.47
C LEU A 949 -35.81 -0.56 -27.15
N ARG A 950 -36.87 0.02 -26.57
CA ARG A 950 -37.52 -0.50 -25.36
C ARG A 950 -38.32 -1.78 -25.63
N ALA A 951 -38.74 -1.99 -26.88
CA ALA A 951 -39.53 -3.15 -27.28
C ALA A 951 -38.72 -4.46 -27.33
N ASP A 952 -37.40 -4.35 -27.44
CA ASP A 952 -36.45 -5.45 -27.33
C ASP A 952 -36.10 -5.60 -25.85
N ALA A 953 -37.08 -6.05 -25.08
CA ALA A 953 -37.06 -6.09 -23.62
C ALA A 953 -36.09 -7.16 -23.08
N ASP A 954 -35.85 -8.23 -23.84
CA ASP A 954 -34.76 -9.18 -23.55
C ASP A 954 -33.42 -8.76 -24.19
N ASN A 955 -33.46 -7.68 -24.98
CA ASN A 955 -32.35 -6.99 -25.64
C ASN A 955 -31.58 -7.90 -26.60
N ASN A 956 -32.23 -8.87 -27.25
CA ASN A 956 -31.66 -9.85 -28.16
C ASN A 956 -31.44 -9.31 -29.61
N GLY A 957 -31.89 -8.09 -29.92
CA GLY A 957 -31.75 -7.42 -31.21
C GLY A 957 -32.89 -7.70 -32.21
N GLU A 958 -33.84 -8.53 -31.81
CA GLU A 958 -35.08 -8.83 -32.52
C GLU A 958 -36.23 -8.68 -31.54
N VAL A 959 -37.28 -7.98 -31.94
CA VAL A 959 -38.48 -7.96 -31.10
C VAL A 959 -39.29 -9.22 -31.40
N ASP A 960 -39.30 -10.19 -30.51
CA ASP A 960 -39.92 -11.49 -30.71
C ASP A 960 -40.84 -11.94 -29.55
N ILE A 961 -41.14 -13.23 -29.49
CA ILE A 961 -42.08 -13.77 -28.50
C ILE A 961 -41.50 -13.79 -27.10
N LEU A 962 -40.18 -13.79 -26.96
CA LEU A 962 -39.49 -13.77 -25.69
C LEU A 962 -39.59 -12.40 -25.04
N ASP A 963 -39.58 -11.31 -25.81
CA ASP A 963 -39.87 -9.96 -25.28
C ASP A 963 -41.30 -9.85 -24.74
N ILE A 964 -42.26 -10.42 -25.49
CA ILE A 964 -43.66 -10.46 -25.06
C ILE A 964 -43.76 -11.27 -23.77
N VAL A 965 -43.07 -12.40 -23.70
CA VAL A 965 -43.04 -13.23 -22.49
C VAL A 965 -42.35 -12.51 -21.34
N PHE A 966 -41.25 -11.78 -21.58
CA PHE A 966 -40.50 -11.05 -20.56
C PHE A 966 -41.38 -10.01 -19.87
N ILE A 967 -42.08 -9.19 -20.65
CA ILE A 967 -42.99 -8.16 -20.14
C ILE A 967 -44.26 -8.80 -19.55
N ALA A 968 -44.93 -9.71 -20.28
CA ALA A 968 -46.17 -10.33 -19.81
C ALA A 968 -45.99 -11.17 -18.54
N SER A 969 -44.81 -11.77 -18.33
CA SER A 969 -44.54 -12.54 -17.12
C SER A 969 -44.40 -11.67 -15.87
N ARG A 970 -44.23 -10.36 -16.03
CA ARG A 970 -43.98 -9.39 -14.95
C ARG A 970 -45.16 -8.46 -14.70
N PHE A 971 -46.32 -8.71 -15.32
CA PHE A 971 -47.53 -7.92 -15.08
C PHE A 971 -47.85 -7.84 -13.59
N THR A 972 -47.96 -6.62 -13.05
CA THR A 972 -48.32 -6.35 -11.66
C THR A 972 -49.80 -6.07 -11.46
#